data_AF-A0A915WSS1-F1
#
_entry.id   AF-A0A915WSS1-F1
#
_cell.length_a   1.000
_cell.length_b   1.000
_cell.length_c   1.000
_cell.angle_alpha   90.00
_cell.angle_beta   90.00
_cell.angle_gamma   90.00
#
_symmetry.space_group_name_H-M   'P 1'
#
loop_
_entity.id
_entity.type
_entity.pdbx_description
1 polymer ?
#
loop_
_entity_poly.entity_id
_entity_poly.type
_entity_poly.pdbx_seq_one_letter_code
_entity_poly.pdbx_strand_id
1 'polypeptide(L)'
;MVYKFLIKKIYILVILSILSIFSVNSVFSAVGATLVGYNGTNANPGPGSNSVSVNLPLGNLYYCTASVNGGSTIVPYFNILVDNSGYSVIGNNTQNSCSYTFNRGGPAGNGNNALIGLTINNYSQYLILDNLTFNFRKSATQSVSFNVNGQNETVFILLAAGSNNGQAGITTVTLPAGCSEINYEEAGPANNPNNAVYAAGCQDLAPGSYSFTFDANVGGPGTTNYASVFVYAFPVFTFELIPSSNLITEIPGKTITDNIQLTQLTGNTPLPVNLSCSTSNTNLGCYLSNNTATPNTTVTLYINSTTSITPGTYTVTINGISENNATNSTTITVNVPQELINVSSNPSSITLSPGSNSSTIITASDNYGDNLNISASCPSPLSCSFSGQNSVIIPSGGSTSLDISVPSSASQGLYIINVTATDIVTNKTQVNVTVVIENINIALNQTSGNLNSGQSISIQVSGTDNLGNNLTLRCLSPSSVTCSPAEVNITSGGSQIFTITAPNVNSYQQYNITFLGIDQVTGLSNISIFTLNVYPYPIIYIISPNNNTKSNYYGLNLTFYTNYPNVNITINGNKYNINVTPGINNIYLRYNNSSNGLPSLYNIIPNGGNISIELSTESYNNIVNSTGIYIYQLPEPVFNVSYTSPTPSNGYISNLWLLQIYGNVYDNTEGIDYCNIQFLNQSNNQWVTISSSTECNDVFYNGLLQEYSKYNGQYYQLYYRIYGYNNYGLYNITPEQVIYFSPNSQNITVINNSLTNNQINNIIQGSINNNIPIVVFPQGIYLVNLNINPQGKNIELLGSGNVLFEPANPGLPVINIESSNVNITNINIQTNLFALRLTNGTVNIYNSNINSGLFGIQVENPSILNIYNSTINGNIGAIYGTGTFQNSTIENSNIQSSVWGIYDNNPENIIINNNNINANIFGIDLDGNAINNTINNNNVDSNIFGIKLNNGYNNYIENNNIDSNIFGIDLGSGNNYILNDLIKVGSVFGLYETNNNYINNVTAYGGIFGLNIYGNASNIYDYNSQLGVAINNNGTINNLTVSTGTIDINYIGSGFINNANSFASSIINNTIQYNFASGILLIGSLNANITFTNIPTGNYIIEKIVGGSGNIISTNNTFSPSGFGIYALYYS
;
A
#
# COMPACT_ATOMS: atom_id res chain seq x y z
N MET A 1 13.30 -9.12 -0.95
CA MET A 1 14.55 -8.43 -1.35
C MET A 1 14.31 -7.38 -2.44
N VAL A 2 13.57 -7.70 -3.51
CA VAL A 2 13.15 -6.76 -4.57
C VAL A 2 12.33 -5.56 -4.04
N TYR A 3 11.51 -5.77 -3.00
CA TYR A 3 10.65 -4.73 -2.40
C TYR A 3 11.39 -3.61 -1.64
N LYS A 4 12.45 -3.92 -0.88
CA LYS A 4 13.31 -2.89 -0.26
C LYS A 4 14.05 -2.06 -1.31
N PHE A 5 14.31 -2.66 -2.47
CA PHE A 5 14.96 -2.00 -3.60
C PHE A 5 14.02 -1.02 -4.32
N LEU A 6 12.73 -1.36 -4.43
CA LEU A 6 11.71 -0.50 -5.05
C LEU A 6 11.43 0.75 -4.18
N ILE A 7 11.29 0.58 -2.86
CA ILE A 7 11.11 1.68 -1.92
C ILE A 7 12.33 2.60 -1.88
N LYS A 8 13.57 2.04 -1.89
CA LYS A 8 14.80 2.84 -2.03
C LYS A 8 14.86 3.59 -3.36
N LYS A 9 14.47 2.96 -4.47
CA LYS A 9 14.41 3.63 -5.78
C LYS A 9 13.39 4.75 -5.80
N ILE A 10 12.23 4.58 -5.18
CA ILE A 10 11.18 5.62 -5.08
C ILE A 10 11.66 6.76 -4.18
N TYR A 11 12.29 6.48 -3.03
CA TYR A 11 12.93 7.51 -2.21
C TYR A 11 14.04 8.26 -2.95
N ILE A 12 14.86 7.55 -3.73
CA ILE A 12 15.88 8.13 -4.60
C ILE A 12 15.22 8.93 -5.74
N LEU A 13 14.08 8.50 -6.29
CA LEU A 13 13.33 9.23 -7.32
C LEU A 13 12.68 10.49 -6.76
N VAL A 14 12.18 10.45 -5.53
CA VAL A 14 11.64 11.60 -4.77
C VAL A 14 12.77 12.58 -4.45
N ILE A 15 13.93 12.09 -4.00
CA ILE A 15 15.12 12.92 -3.79
C ILE A 15 15.65 13.48 -5.12
N LEU A 16 15.67 12.70 -6.21
CA LEU A 16 16.07 13.13 -7.55
C LEU A 16 15.09 14.12 -8.17
N SER A 17 13.79 14.01 -7.90
CA SER A 17 12.79 14.99 -8.35
C SER A 17 12.93 16.29 -7.56
N ILE A 18 13.17 16.22 -6.25
CA ILE A 18 13.54 17.38 -5.42
C ILE A 18 14.85 18.01 -5.91
N LEU A 19 15.87 17.22 -6.28
CA LEU A 19 17.15 17.70 -6.85
C LEU A 19 17.02 18.24 -8.29
N SER A 20 16.10 17.71 -9.10
CA SER A 20 15.89 18.16 -10.49
C SER A 20 15.24 19.53 -10.61
N ILE A 21 14.62 20.00 -9.53
CA ILE A 21 14.06 21.36 -9.40
C ILE A 21 15.18 22.37 -9.10
N PHE A 22 16.35 21.93 -8.61
CA PHE A 22 17.54 22.76 -8.45
C PHE A 22 18.43 22.73 -9.71
N SER A 23 17.93 23.22 -10.85
CA SER A 23 18.81 23.64 -11.96
C SER A 23 19.07 25.13 -11.85
N VAL A 24 19.94 25.50 -10.90
CA VAL A 24 20.41 26.89 -10.75
C VAL A 24 21.44 27.16 -11.85
N ASN A 25 20.96 27.56 -13.03
CA ASN A 25 21.77 28.40 -13.89
C ASN A 25 21.71 29.83 -13.32
N SER A 26 22.88 30.31 -12.89
CA SER A 26 23.29 31.72 -12.80
C SER A 26 22.46 32.66 -11.92
N VAL A 27 22.83 32.80 -10.64
CA VAL A 27 22.68 34.08 -9.92
C VAL A 27 23.96 34.37 -9.14
N PHE A 28 25.01 34.82 -9.82
CA PHE A 28 26.05 35.65 -9.21
C PHE A 28 26.62 36.56 -10.32
N SER A 29 26.11 37.79 -10.41
CA SER A 29 26.66 38.80 -11.32
C SER A 29 27.82 39.53 -10.65
N ALA A 30 28.77 39.95 -11.49
CA ALA A 30 30.03 40.58 -11.14
C ALA A 30 29.91 41.82 -10.24
N VAL A 31 30.99 42.14 -9.52
CA VAL A 31 31.17 43.42 -8.82
C VAL A 31 30.95 44.56 -9.81
N GLY A 32 29.88 45.32 -9.60
CA GLY A 32 29.48 46.45 -10.44
C GLY A 32 29.15 47.67 -9.59
N ALA A 33 29.64 48.84 -9.99
CA ALA A 33 29.19 50.12 -9.48
C ALA A 33 28.19 50.73 -10.48
N THR A 34 27.07 51.25 -9.98
CA THR A 34 26.05 51.89 -10.80
C THR A 34 25.74 53.27 -10.25
N LEU A 35 25.65 54.26 -11.13
CA LEU A 35 25.29 55.62 -10.80
C LEU A 35 23.80 55.69 -10.41
N VAL A 36 23.49 56.28 -9.26
CA VAL A 36 22.11 56.50 -8.80
C VAL A 36 21.96 57.98 -8.44
N GLY A 37 21.64 58.78 -9.45
CA GLY A 37 21.20 60.18 -9.32
C GLY A 37 22.22 61.23 -9.79
N TYR A 38 21.77 62.07 -10.72
CA TYR A 38 22.33 63.37 -11.08
C TYR A 38 21.21 64.41 -10.91
N ASN A 39 21.48 65.53 -10.24
CA ASN A 39 20.55 66.66 -10.23
C ASN A 39 21.28 67.89 -10.76
N GLY A 40 21.01 68.27 -12.01
CA GLY A 40 21.60 69.43 -12.67
C GLY A 40 20.55 70.25 -13.41
N THR A 41 20.49 71.52 -13.02
CA THR A 41 19.81 72.68 -13.63
C THR A 41 18.30 72.86 -13.39
N ASN A 42 17.96 74.04 -12.83
CA ASN A 42 16.64 74.65 -12.68
C ASN A 42 15.72 74.17 -11.55
N ALA A 43 16.15 74.35 -10.29
CA ALA A 43 15.19 74.66 -9.23
C ALA A 43 15.32 76.16 -8.91
N ASN A 44 14.41 76.97 -9.44
CA ASN A 44 14.17 78.31 -8.91
C ASN A 44 13.23 78.12 -7.71
N PRO A 45 13.70 78.16 -6.44
CA PRO A 45 12.78 78.10 -5.33
C PRO A 45 12.11 79.47 -5.28
N GLY A 46 10.80 79.52 -5.55
CA GLY A 46 10.00 80.67 -5.14
C GLY A 46 10.26 80.98 -3.65
N PRO A 47 10.05 82.23 -3.21
CA PRO A 47 10.42 82.64 -1.86
C PRO A 47 9.64 81.81 -0.83
N GLY A 48 10.29 80.84 -0.19
CA GLY A 48 9.66 80.03 0.88
C GLY A 48 10.17 78.59 1.11
N SER A 49 10.95 77.97 0.23
CA SER A 49 11.44 76.58 0.42
C SER A 49 12.94 76.51 0.71
N ASN A 50 13.31 76.07 1.93
CA ASN A 50 14.67 76.16 2.47
C ASN A 50 15.51 74.85 2.43
N SER A 51 15.09 73.75 1.80
CA SER A 51 15.91 72.52 1.77
C SER A 51 15.61 71.58 0.59
N VAL A 52 16.64 70.93 0.03
CA VAL A 52 16.54 69.88 -1.01
C VAL A 52 17.19 68.60 -0.49
N SER A 53 16.46 67.48 -0.53
CA SER A 53 16.90 66.16 -0.06
C SER A 53 16.73 65.09 -1.14
N VAL A 54 17.72 64.21 -1.29
CA VAL A 54 17.67 63.02 -2.16
C VAL A 54 17.72 61.78 -1.28
N ASN A 55 16.71 60.91 -1.38
CA ASN A 55 16.69 59.60 -0.75
C ASN A 55 17.33 58.57 -1.69
N LEU A 56 18.23 57.76 -1.15
CA LEU A 56 18.98 56.72 -1.85
C LEU A 56 18.40 55.34 -1.45
N PRO A 57 18.57 54.28 -2.26
CA PRO A 57 18.05 52.93 -1.95
C PRO A 57 18.64 52.34 -0.65
N LEU A 58 18.10 51.22 -0.15
CA LEU A 58 18.67 50.49 1.00
C LEU A 58 19.66 49.42 0.52
N GLY A 59 20.84 49.34 1.15
CA GLY A 59 21.73 48.16 1.06
C GLY A 59 23.11 48.32 0.42
N ASN A 60 23.54 49.54 0.05
CA ASN A 60 24.82 49.77 -0.65
C ASN A 60 25.64 50.93 -0.04
N LEU A 61 26.92 51.04 -0.41
CA LEU A 61 27.79 52.17 -0.05
C LEU A 61 27.44 53.39 -0.91
N TYR A 62 27.03 54.51 -0.29
CA TYR A 62 26.59 55.72 -0.99
C TYR A 62 27.53 56.90 -0.77
N TYR A 63 27.89 57.60 -1.85
CA TYR A 63 28.68 58.84 -1.81
C TYR A 63 27.84 60.01 -2.30
N CYS A 64 27.93 61.16 -1.64
CA CYS A 64 27.24 62.39 -2.03
C CYS A 64 28.21 63.54 -2.18
N THR A 65 28.19 64.19 -3.34
CA THR A 65 29.02 65.35 -3.67
C THR A 65 28.15 66.55 -4.03
N ALA A 66 28.57 67.77 -3.69
CA ALA A 66 27.86 68.99 -4.07
C ALA A 66 28.85 70.12 -4.38
N SER A 67 28.51 70.95 -5.37
CA SER A 67 29.19 72.21 -5.70
C SER A 67 28.18 73.35 -5.55
N VAL A 68 28.48 74.38 -4.76
CA VAL A 68 27.54 75.45 -4.41
C VAL A 68 28.18 76.84 -4.49
N ASN A 69 27.46 77.79 -5.10
CA ASN A 69 27.80 79.23 -5.09
C ASN A 69 27.00 79.97 -3.99
N GLY A 70 27.71 80.49 -2.97
CA GLY A 70 27.20 81.49 -2.03
C GLY A 70 26.46 80.96 -0.80
N GLY A 71 27.12 81.01 0.37
CA GLY A 71 26.50 81.14 1.71
C GLY A 71 25.69 79.98 2.28
N SER A 72 25.59 78.83 1.61
CA SER A 72 24.81 77.67 2.09
C SER A 72 25.61 76.80 3.08
N THR A 73 24.93 76.10 3.99
CA THR A 73 25.56 75.25 5.03
C THR A 73 25.11 73.80 4.81
N ILE A 74 26.06 72.85 4.75
CA ILE A 74 25.77 71.41 4.66
C ILE A 74 25.62 70.88 6.10
N VAL A 75 24.55 70.12 6.39
CA VAL A 75 24.34 69.46 7.69
C VAL A 75 24.48 67.95 7.49
N PRO A 76 25.64 67.34 7.83
CA PRO A 76 25.93 65.95 7.47
C PRO A 76 25.42 64.91 8.48
N TYR A 77 24.90 63.78 7.98
CA TYR A 77 24.74 62.50 8.69
C TYR A 77 25.65 61.42 8.05
N PHE A 78 26.98 61.59 8.13
CA PHE A 78 27.97 60.68 7.51
C PHE A 78 29.07 60.29 8.52
N ASN A 79 29.65 59.09 8.38
CA ASN A 79 30.70 58.58 9.28
C ASN A 79 32.15 58.89 8.83
N ILE A 80 32.36 59.38 7.61
CA ILE A 80 33.68 59.71 7.05
C ILE A 80 33.53 61.03 6.30
N LEU A 81 34.34 62.05 6.60
CA LEU A 81 34.26 63.35 5.94
C LEU A 81 35.63 63.87 5.50
N VAL A 82 35.74 64.17 4.20
CA VAL A 82 36.49 65.34 3.73
C VAL A 82 35.50 66.46 3.54
N ASP A 83 35.54 67.47 4.41
CA ASP A 83 34.80 68.72 4.25
C ASP A 83 35.75 69.81 3.78
N ASN A 84 35.48 70.43 2.63
CA ASN A 84 36.18 71.65 2.26
C ASN A 84 35.34 72.90 2.47
N SER A 85 35.14 73.25 3.74
CA SER A 85 34.51 74.50 4.19
C SER A 85 33.09 74.71 3.63
N GLY A 86 32.34 73.62 3.38
CA GLY A 86 30.99 73.66 2.84
C GLY A 86 30.87 73.80 1.31
N TYR A 87 31.97 73.68 0.56
CA TYR A 87 31.97 73.87 -0.90
C TYR A 87 32.11 72.57 -1.72
N SER A 88 32.62 71.48 -1.13
CA SER A 88 32.68 70.12 -1.70
C SER A 88 32.86 69.10 -0.57
N VAL A 89 32.06 68.03 -0.56
CA VAL A 89 32.06 66.98 0.48
C VAL A 89 32.02 65.60 -0.18
N ILE A 90 32.74 64.62 0.36
CA ILE A 90 32.64 63.20 0.02
C ILE A 90 32.51 62.42 1.34
N GLY A 91 31.46 61.60 1.49
CA GLY A 91 31.23 60.80 2.71
C GLY A 91 30.24 59.65 2.51
N ASN A 92 30.32 58.65 3.39
CA ASN A 92 29.48 57.44 3.39
C ASN A 92 28.24 57.61 4.29
N ASN A 93 27.04 57.36 3.75
CA ASN A 93 25.76 57.55 4.42
C ASN A 93 25.16 56.24 4.95
N THR A 94 24.86 56.17 6.24
CA THR A 94 24.19 54.99 6.85
C THR A 94 22.66 55.12 6.92
N GLN A 95 22.11 56.28 6.58
CA GLN A 95 20.68 56.61 6.62
C GLN A 95 20.06 56.79 5.23
N ASN A 96 20.82 56.51 4.16
CA ASN A 96 20.40 56.59 2.76
C ASN A 96 19.73 57.92 2.35
N SER A 97 20.17 59.07 2.89
CA SER A 97 19.60 60.37 2.51
C SER A 97 20.63 61.50 2.50
N CYS A 98 20.74 62.23 1.39
CA CYS A 98 21.64 63.39 1.26
C CYS A 98 20.83 64.69 1.13
N SER A 99 21.03 65.64 2.04
CA SER A 99 20.24 66.88 2.12
C SER A 99 21.07 68.16 2.23
N TYR A 100 20.57 69.25 1.63
CA TYR A 100 21.19 70.59 1.61
C TYR A 100 20.17 71.65 2.01
N THR A 101 20.62 72.67 2.74
CA THR A 101 19.79 73.81 3.17
C THR A 101 20.34 75.10 2.56
N PHE A 102 19.48 75.88 1.89
CA PHE A 102 19.87 77.17 1.31
C PHE A 102 19.71 78.30 2.32
N ASN A 103 20.77 79.10 2.54
CA ASN A 103 20.68 80.36 3.26
C ASN A 103 20.99 81.51 2.29
N ARG A 104 19.99 82.23 1.78
CA ARG A 104 20.26 83.43 0.97
C ARG A 104 19.27 84.57 1.20
N GLY A 105 19.79 85.68 1.72
CA GLY A 105 19.25 87.02 1.56
C GLY A 105 19.99 87.75 0.44
N GLY A 106 19.50 87.70 -0.80
CA GLY A 106 20.02 88.49 -1.93
C GLY A 106 19.67 87.92 -3.33
N PRO A 107 19.62 88.75 -4.40
CA PRO A 107 18.97 88.42 -5.68
C PRO A 107 19.66 87.28 -6.43
N ALA A 108 18.85 86.40 -7.01
CA ALA A 108 19.22 85.15 -7.67
C ALA A 108 20.28 85.32 -8.78
N GLY A 109 21.37 84.56 -8.68
CA GLY A 109 22.29 84.29 -9.78
C GLY A 109 22.27 82.79 -10.09
N ASN A 110 22.23 82.43 -11.36
CA ASN A 110 22.21 81.04 -11.84
C ASN A 110 23.45 80.27 -11.40
N GLY A 111 23.32 79.38 -10.42
CA GLY A 111 24.35 78.42 -10.02
C GLY A 111 23.95 77.00 -10.43
N ASN A 112 24.85 76.28 -11.11
CA ASN A 112 24.69 74.85 -11.38
C ASN A 112 25.21 74.07 -10.17
N ASN A 113 24.32 73.45 -9.41
CA ASN A 113 24.69 72.53 -8.33
C ASN A 113 24.51 71.11 -8.87
N ALA A 114 25.49 70.21 -8.67
CA ALA A 114 25.40 68.82 -9.05
C ALA A 114 25.42 67.95 -7.80
N LEU A 115 24.42 67.06 -7.65
CA LEU A 115 24.42 66.00 -6.65
C LEU A 115 24.63 64.65 -7.34
N ILE A 116 25.66 63.91 -6.93
CA ILE A 116 25.95 62.58 -7.47
C ILE A 116 25.87 61.53 -6.37
N GLY A 117 25.07 60.49 -6.59
CA GLY A 117 25.02 59.26 -5.80
C GLY A 117 25.66 58.09 -6.55
N LEU A 118 26.65 57.41 -5.96
CA LEU A 118 27.21 56.18 -6.50
C LEU A 118 26.81 55.01 -5.60
N THR A 119 26.36 53.92 -6.21
CA THR A 119 25.95 52.69 -5.53
C THR A 119 26.93 51.57 -5.90
N ILE A 120 27.41 50.84 -4.90
CA ILE A 120 28.35 49.73 -5.10
C ILE A 120 27.73 48.49 -4.49
N ASN A 121 27.50 47.48 -5.34
CA ASN A 121 26.99 46.19 -4.89
C ASN A 121 28.16 45.35 -4.35
N ASN A 122 28.42 45.35 -3.04
CA ASN A 122 29.39 44.43 -2.46
C ASN A 122 29.10 44.08 -0.99
N TYR A 123 29.32 42.81 -0.63
CA TYR A 123 29.12 42.25 0.73
C TYR A 123 30.41 42.23 1.58
N SER A 124 31.48 42.89 1.16
CA SER A 124 32.77 42.93 1.86
C SER A 124 33.06 44.28 2.54
N GLN A 125 33.86 44.26 3.60
CA GLN A 125 34.39 45.49 4.22
C GLN A 125 35.38 46.16 3.26
N TYR A 126 35.25 47.47 3.04
CA TYR A 126 36.17 48.26 2.20
C TYR A 126 37.40 48.71 2.99
N LEU A 127 38.53 48.81 2.32
CA LEU A 127 39.75 49.43 2.84
C LEU A 127 39.93 50.82 2.21
N ILE A 128 40.17 51.86 3.01
CA ILE A 128 40.53 53.19 2.50
C ILE A 128 42.02 53.15 2.13
N LEU A 129 42.33 53.32 0.85
CA LEU A 129 43.71 53.34 0.37
C LEU A 129 44.33 54.74 0.41
N ASP A 130 43.54 55.78 0.13
CA ASP A 130 43.98 57.18 0.27
C ASP A 130 42.80 58.14 0.43
N ASN A 131 43.04 59.28 1.08
CA ASN A 131 42.06 60.33 1.35
C ASN A 131 42.72 61.71 1.48
N LEU A 132 42.53 62.61 0.49
CA LEU A 132 43.27 63.87 0.38
C LEU A 132 42.38 65.07 0.02
N THR A 133 42.83 66.27 0.38
CA THR A 133 42.20 67.55 0.02
C THR A 133 43.25 68.54 -0.47
N PHE A 134 42.93 69.25 -1.55
CA PHE A 134 43.83 70.22 -2.16
C PHE A 134 43.14 71.59 -2.34
N ASN A 135 43.92 72.65 -2.15
CA ASN A 135 43.48 74.04 -2.24
C ASN A 135 44.29 74.79 -3.29
N PHE A 136 43.63 75.50 -4.21
CA PHE A 136 44.28 76.14 -5.37
C PHE A 136 43.85 77.58 -5.56
N ARG A 137 44.81 78.42 -5.96
CA ARG A 137 44.57 79.83 -6.37
C ARG A 137 44.81 80.07 -7.88
N LYS A 138 45.35 79.08 -8.59
CA LYS A 138 45.62 79.04 -10.04
C LYS A 138 45.50 77.58 -10.51
N SER A 139 45.23 77.34 -11.79
CA SER A 139 45.16 75.97 -12.34
C SER A 139 46.47 75.23 -12.11
N ALA A 140 46.38 74.00 -11.61
CA ALA A 140 47.53 73.16 -11.29
C ALA A 140 47.19 71.67 -11.48
N THR A 141 48.16 70.90 -11.97
CA THR A 141 48.10 69.44 -12.06
C THR A 141 48.47 68.83 -10.72
N GLN A 142 47.60 67.96 -10.19
CA GLN A 142 47.86 67.19 -8.98
C GLN A 142 48.14 65.74 -9.28
N SER A 143 48.97 65.12 -8.46
CA SER A 143 49.26 63.68 -8.49
C SER A 143 48.90 63.04 -7.16
N VAL A 144 48.21 61.91 -7.20
CA VAL A 144 47.82 61.11 -6.03
C VAL A 144 48.33 59.69 -6.23
N SER A 145 48.96 59.14 -5.20
CA SER A 145 49.55 57.79 -5.23
C SER A 145 48.94 56.92 -4.15
N PHE A 146 48.55 55.70 -4.50
CA PHE A 146 47.99 54.71 -3.57
C PHE A 146 48.66 53.34 -3.78
N ASN A 147 48.65 52.51 -2.74
CA ASN A 147 49.24 51.17 -2.77
C ASN A 147 48.16 50.10 -2.63
N VAL A 148 48.17 49.12 -3.52
CA VAL A 148 47.42 47.87 -3.37
C VAL A 148 48.36 46.85 -2.72
N ASN A 149 47.95 46.24 -1.61
CA ASN A 149 48.80 45.36 -0.81
C ASN A 149 48.18 43.97 -0.65
N GLY A 150 49.01 42.93 -0.63
CA GLY A 150 48.60 41.56 -0.31
C GLY A 150 48.00 40.77 -1.48
N GLN A 151 46.86 41.20 -2.03
CA GLN A 151 46.15 40.49 -3.11
C GLN A 151 45.64 41.46 -4.18
N ASN A 152 45.10 40.93 -5.27
CA ASN A 152 44.44 41.78 -6.26
C ASN A 152 43.18 42.40 -5.64
N GLU A 153 43.02 43.70 -5.82
CA GLU A 153 41.90 44.46 -5.28
C GLU A 153 41.14 45.16 -6.39
N THR A 154 39.82 45.22 -6.28
CA THR A 154 39.03 46.19 -7.05
C THR A 154 39.12 47.54 -6.36
N VAL A 155 39.69 48.53 -7.05
CA VAL A 155 39.91 49.89 -6.53
C VAL A 155 38.98 50.88 -7.20
N PHE A 156 38.45 51.81 -6.42
CA PHE A 156 37.63 52.92 -6.92
C PHE A 156 38.25 54.26 -6.55
N ILE A 157 38.25 55.18 -7.51
CA ILE A 157 38.79 56.54 -7.39
C ILE A 157 37.65 57.54 -7.55
N LEU A 158 37.47 58.41 -6.56
CA LEU A 158 36.46 59.48 -6.55
C LEU A 158 37.12 60.85 -6.39
N LEU A 159 36.75 61.79 -7.26
CA LEU A 159 37.23 63.17 -7.26
C LEU A 159 36.06 64.15 -7.28
N ALA A 160 36.13 65.21 -6.49
CA ALA A 160 35.14 66.29 -6.50
C ALA A 160 35.80 67.67 -6.34
N ALA A 161 35.36 68.67 -7.11
CA ALA A 161 35.89 70.03 -7.11
C ALA A 161 34.82 71.10 -6.81
N GLY A 162 35.20 72.15 -6.07
CA GLY A 162 34.33 73.27 -5.69
C GLY A 162 35.08 74.60 -5.60
N SER A 163 34.36 75.74 -5.55
CA SER A 163 34.98 77.07 -5.34
C SER A 163 34.15 77.99 -4.46
N ASN A 164 34.79 79.04 -3.96
CA ASN A 164 34.14 80.06 -3.15
C ASN A 164 33.39 81.16 -3.93
N ASN A 165 33.58 81.33 -5.25
CA ASN A 165 32.93 82.39 -6.05
C ASN A 165 33.07 82.23 -7.59
N GLY A 166 32.96 81.02 -8.14
CA GLY A 166 33.13 80.74 -9.58
C GLY A 166 32.94 79.26 -9.96
N GLN A 167 32.97 78.92 -11.25
CA GLN A 167 32.91 77.53 -11.73
C GLN A 167 34.29 76.85 -11.57
N ALA A 168 34.39 75.87 -10.67
CA ALA A 168 35.52 74.93 -10.59
C ALA A 168 35.22 73.69 -11.46
N GLY A 169 36.24 73.14 -12.11
CA GLY A 169 36.11 71.95 -12.94
C GLY A 169 37.34 71.06 -12.88
N ILE A 170 37.11 69.76 -13.02
CA ILE A 170 38.12 68.73 -13.31
C ILE A 170 38.11 68.55 -14.83
N THR A 171 39.25 68.78 -15.49
CA THR A 171 39.28 68.81 -16.96
C THR A 171 40.16 67.76 -17.62
N THR A 172 41.20 67.28 -16.95
CA THR A 172 42.09 66.26 -17.51
C THR A 172 42.45 65.28 -16.40
N VAL A 173 42.08 64.01 -16.55
CA VAL A 173 42.42 62.93 -15.60
C VAL A 173 43.21 61.86 -16.35
N THR A 174 44.36 61.47 -15.79
CA THR A 174 45.17 60.36 -16.30
C THR A 174 45.14 59.23 -15.27
N LEU A 175 44.49 58.12 -15.64
CA LEU A 175 44.31 56.96 -14.79
C LEU A 175 45.47 55.95 -14.91
N PRO A 176 45.71 55.11 -13.89
CA PRO A 176 46.61 53.97 -13.99
C PRO A 176 46.12 52.95 -15.02
N ALA A 177 47.02 52.14 -15.58
CA ALA A 177 46.65 51.06 -16.48
C ALA A 177 45.74 50.04 -15.77
N GLY A 178 44.64 49.62 -16.42
CA GLY A 178 43.62 48.75 -15.83
C GLY A 178 42.45 49.48 -15.15
N CYS A 179 42.53 50.81 -15.09
CA CYS A 179 41.44 51.67 -14.62
C CYS A 179 40.72 52.32 -15.80
N SER A 180 39.41 52.47 -15.71
CA SER A 180 38.60 53.20 -16.68
C SER A 180 37.64 54.14 -16.00
N GLU A 181 37.34 55.25 -16.66
CA GLU A 181 36.27 56.15 -16.26
C GLU A 181 34.94 55.40 -16.23
N ILE A 182 34.12 55.71 -15.24
CA ILE A 182 32.74 55.22 -15.18
C ILE A 182 31.89 56.21 -15.99
N ASN A 183 31.55 55.84 -17.24
CA ASN A 183 30.82 56.72 -18.16
C ASN A 183 29.43 57.12 -17.62
N TYR A 184 29.11 58.42 -17.71
CA TYR A 184 27.80 59.00 -17.42
C TYR A 184 27.06 59.24 -18.75
N GLU A 185 25.80 58.82 -18.90
CA GLU A 185 25.02 59.20 -20.09
C GLU A 185 24.69 60.71 -20.05
N GLU A 186 25.19 61.46 -21.05
CA GLU A 186 24.96 62.90 -21.18
C GLU A 186 23.50 63.24 -21.53
N ALA A 187 22.91 64.17 -20.77
CA ALA A 187 21.75 64.94 -21.21
C ALA A 187 21.99 66.44 -20.98
N GLY A 188 22.51 67.16 -21.99
CA GLY A 188 22.50 68.65 -22.04
C GLY A 188 23.75 69.30 -22.68
N PRO A 189 23.63 70.47 -23.34
CA PRO A 189 24.35 70.81 -24.57
C PRO A 189 25.83 71.16 -24.42
N ALA A 190 26.56 70.88 -25.51
CA ALA A 190 27.98 70.97 -25.85
C ALA A 190 28.81 72.22 -25.48
N ASN A 191 28.46 73.06 -24.50
CA ASN A 191 29.24 74.26 -24.16
C ASN A 191 29.43 74.52 -22.65
N ASN A 192 29.58 73.49 -21.81
CA ASN A 192 29.99 73.68 -20.41
C ASN A 192 31.26 72.85 -20.07
N PRO A 193 32.47 73.43 -20.11
CA PRO A 193 33.73 72.68 -20.06
C PRO A 193 34.22 72.31 -18.64
N ASN A 194 33.37 72.28 -17.61
CA ASN A 194 33.79 72.07 -16.22
C ASN A 194 32.92 71.04 -15.49
N ASN A 195 33.32 69.76 -15.50
CA ASN A 195 32.72 68.72 -14.65
C ASN A 195 33.22 68.89 -13.21
N ALA A 196 32.30 69.06 -12.26
CA ALA A 196 32.64 69.25 -10.84
C ALA A 196 32.99 67.93 -10.11
N VAL A 197 32.80 66.77 -10.75
CA VAL A 197 32.98 65.43 -10.14
C VAL A 197 33.51 64.46 -11.19
N TYR A 198 34.36 63.52 -10.78
CA TYR A 198 34.91 62.45 -11.62
C TYR A 198 35.00 61.13 -10.83
N ALA A 199 34.72 59.99 -11.49
CA ALA A 199 34.83 58.67 -10.88
C ALA A 199 35.44 57.65 -11.84
N ALA A 200 36.29 56.78 -11.32
CA ALA A 200 36.89 55.69 -12.08
C ALA A 200 36.90 54.39 -11.27
N GLY A 201 36.74 53.28 -11.99
CA GLY A 201 36.86 51.93 -11.45
C GLY A 201 38.09 51.24 -12.02
N CYS A 202 38.84 50.57 -11.16
CA CYS A 202 39.97 49.72 -11.51
C CYS A 202 39.64 48.30 -11.07
N GLN A 203 39.46 47.40 -12.04
CA GLN A 203 39.19 46.01 -11.72
C GLN A 203 40.51 45.26 -11.52
N ASP A 204 40.60 44.56 -10.39
CA ASP A 204 41.65 43.58 -10.09
C ASP A 204 43.09 44.09 -10.21
N LEU A 205 43.35 45.29 -9.69
CA LEU A 205 44.72 45.81 -9.60
C LEU A 205 45.58 44.87 -8.77
N ALA A 206 46.71 44.45 -9.32
CA ALA A 206 47.67 43.60 -8.62
C ALA A 206 48.37 44.37 -7.48
N PRO A 207 48.98 43.67 -6.51
CA PRO A 207 49.77 44.34 -5.49
C PRO A 207 50.88 45.22 -6.10
N GLY A 208 50.88 46.50 -5.75
CA GLY A 208 51.77 47.49 -6.38
C GLY A 208 51.43 48.93 -6.02
N SER A 209 52.33 49.85 -6.40
CA SER A 209 52.15 51.29 -6.26
C SER A 209 51.56 51.88 -7.53
N TYR A 210 50.41 52.53 -7.40
CA TYR A 210 49.69 53.17 -8.48
C TYR A 210 49.61 54.67 -8.24
N SER A 211 49.50 55.44 -9.31
CA SER A 211 49.27 56.89 -9.22
C SER A 211 48.41 57.37 -10.35
N PHE A 212 47.62 58.40 -10.10
CA PHE A 212 46.81 59.08 -11.10
C PHE A 212 46.99 60.59 -10.96
N THR A 213 46.79 61.31 -12.06
CA THR A 213 46.90 62.79 -12.07
C THR A 213 45.62 63.43 -12.54
N PHE A 214 45.31 64.61 -12.01
CA PHE A 214 44.18 65.42 -12.47
C PHE A 214 44.49 66.92 -12.51
N ASP A 215 43.91 67.61 -13.49
CA ASP A 215 43.96 69.08 -13.61
C ASP A 215 42.69 69.71 -13.03
N ALA A 216 42.87 70.65 -12.09
CA ALA A 216 41.79 71.45 -11.53
C ALA A 216 41.86 72.90 -12.06
N ASN A 217 40.75 73.41 -12.64
CA ASN A 217 40.68 74.76 -13.21
C ASN A 217 40.08 75.82 -12.27
N VAL A 218 40.46 77.09 -12.49
CA VAL A 218 39.97 78.24 -11.71
C VAL A 218 38.76 78.94 -12.32
N GLY A 219 37.75 79.22 -11.50
CA GLY A 219 36.67 80.15 -11.83
C GLY A 219 37.07 81.61 -11.56
N GLY A 220 37.65 82.32 -12.53
CA GLY A 220 37.85 83.78 -12.49
C GLY A 220 38.87 84.35 -11.47
N PRO A 221 39.25 85.65 -11.57
CA PRO A 221 40.28 86.27 -10.72
C PRO A 221 39.78 86.47 -9.27
N GLY A 222 40.56 86.02 -8.27
CA GLY A 222 40.29 86.22 -6.84
C GLY A 222 39.60 85.04 -6.13
N THR A 223 39.39 83.90 -6.79
CA THR A 223 38.76 82.71 -6.22
C THR A 223 39.77 81.71 -5.65
N THR A 224 39.35 80.96 -4.63
CA THR A 224 40.06 79.78 -4.13
C THR A 224 39.22 78.56 -4.47
N ASN A 225 39.83 77.58 -5.15
CA ASN A 225 39.19 76.35 -5.60
C ASN A 225 39.72 75.17 -4.78
N TYR A 226 38.91 74.13 -4.69
CA TYR A 226 39.08 73.01 -3.79
C TYR A 226 38.89 71.71 -4.55
N ALA A 227 39.73 70.70 -4.30
CA ALA A 227 39.52 69.34 -4.79
C ALA A 227 39.67 68.32 -3.66
N SER A 228 38.75 67.37 -3.61
CA SER A 228 38.73 66.25 -2.66
C SER A 228 38.92 64.94 -3.41
N VAL A 229 39.74 64.06 -2.85
CA VAL A 229 40.10 62.76 -3.43
C VAL A 229 39.85 61.66 -2.42
N PHE A 230 39.17 60.60 -2.86
CA PHE A 230 38.92 59.42 -2.04
C PHE A 230 39.17 58.14 -2.84
N VAL A 231 40.01 57.24 -2.32
CA VAL A 231 40.37 55.96 -2.96
C VAL A 231 40.12 54.81 -1.99
N TYR A 232 39.36 53.80 -2.41
CA TYR A 232 39.08 52.61 -1.60
C TYR A 232 39.18 51.33 -2.42
N ALA A 233 39.40 50.22 -1.72
CA ALA A 233 39.60 48.90 -2.27
C ALA A 233 38.73 47.83 -1.60
N PHE A 234 38.41 46.78 -2.35
CA PHE A 234 37.73 45.58 -1.85
C PHE A 234 38.56 44.32 -2.15
N PRO A 235 39.10 43.63 -1.13
CA PRO A 235 39.76 42.33 -1.30
C PRO A 235 38.75 41.19 -1.04
N VAL A 236 38.52 40.23 -1.94
CA VAL A 236 37.63 39.09 -1.58
C VAL A 236 37.95 37.73 -2.24
N PHE A 237 38.62 36.84 -1.50
CA PHE A 237 38.62 35.38 -1.74
C PHE A 237 37.57 34.67 -0.85
N THR A 238 36.71 33.83 -1.44
CA THR A 238 35.72 32.96 -0.75
C THR A 238 35.59 31.61 -1.47
N PHE A 239 35.06 30.58 -0.78
CA PHE A 239 34.97 29.20 -1.29
C PHE A 239 33.76 28.42 -0.72
N GLU A 240 33.46 27.27 -1.33
CA GLU A 240 32.41 26.32 -0.93
C GLU A 240 32.95 24.87 -0.84
N LEU A 241 32.42 24.07 0.09
CA LEU A 241 32.70 22.64 0.24
C LEU A 241 31.45 21.80 -0.11
N ILE A 242 31.56 20.94 -1.12
CA ILE A 242 30.45 20.11 -1.62
C ILE A 242 30.86 18.63 -1.58
N PRO A 243 30.24 17.79 -0.74
CA PRO A 243 30.49 16.35 -0.75
C PRO A 243 29.83 15.67 -1.97
N SER A 244 30.40 14.56 -2.46
CA SER A 244 29.75 13.75 -3.50
C SER A 244 28.52 13.01 -3.00
N SER A 245 28.43 12.76 -1.68
CA SER A 245 27.21 12.25 -1.07
C SER A 245 26.91 12.90 0.28
N ASN A 246 25.65 13.31 0.48
CA ASN A 246 25.17 13.77 1.79
C ASN A 246 24.84 12.60 2.74
N LEU A 247 24.77 11.37 2.23
CA LEU A 247 24.45 10.16 2.99
C LEU A 247 25.30 8.97 2.56
N ILE A 248 26.00 8.36 3.50
CA ILE A 248 26.84 7.17 3.27
C ILE A 248 26.38 6.06 4.20
N THR A 249 26.27 4.85 3.67
CA THR A 249 26.03 3.66 4.51
C THR A 249 27.37 3.01 4.83
N GLU A 250 27.68 2.86 6.11
CA GLU A 250 28.95 2.32 6.57
C GLU A 250 28.75 0.98 7.29
N ILE A 251 29.64 0.02 7.04
CA ILE A 251 29.62 -1.30 7.65
C ILE A 251 30.63 -1.30 8.79
N PRO A 252 30.25 -1.69 10.03
CA PRO A 252 31.14 -1.72 11.18
C PRO A 252 32.52 -2.34 10.87
N GLY A 253 33.59 -1.63 11.20
CA GLY A 253 34.97 -2.12 11.01
C GLY A 253 35.51 -2.01 9.58
N LYS A 254 34.80 -1.38 8.64
CA LYS A 254 35.27 -1.10 7.29
C LYS A 254 35.66 0.38 7.14
N THR A 255 36.34 0.70 6.05
CA THR A 255 36.65 2.08 5.67
C THR A 255 35.96 2.38 4.35
N ILE A 256 35.25 3.51 4.30
CA ILE A 256 34.57 4.03 3.11
C ILE A 256 35.15 5.39 2.76
N THR A 257 35.11 5.73 1.48
CA THR A 257 35.59 7.01 0.97
C THR A 257 34.46 7.83 0.36
N ASP A 258 34.53 9.15 0.54
CA ASP A 258 33.73 10.14 -0.20
C ASP A 258 34.64 11.22 -0.76
N ASN A 259 34.19 11.99 -1.75
CA ASN A 259 34.96 13.08 -2.31
C ASN A 259 34.35 14.43 -1.91
N ILE A 260 35.17 15.34 -1.41
CA ILE A 260 34.80 16.72 -1.11
C ILE A 260 35.35 17.61 -2.23
N GLN A 261 34.46 18.22 -3.00
CA GLN A 261 34.80 19.28 -3.95
C GLN A 261 34.97 20.60 -3.19
N LEU A 262 36.10 21.25 -3.40
CA LEU A 262 36.36 22.60 -2.90
C LEU A 262 36.29 23.55 -4.10
N THR A 263 35.33 24.47 -4.12
CA THR A 263 35.10 25.38 -5.26
C THR A 263 35.36 26.82 -4.87
N GLN A 264 36.03 27.58 -5.75
CA GLN A 264 36.23 29.01 -5.51
C GLN A 264 34.99 29.81 -5.89
N LEU A 265 34.52 30.68 -5.00
CA LEU A 265 33.37 31.54 -5.26
C LEU A 265 33.78 32.94 -5.72
N THR A 266 34.81 33.54 -5.10
CA THR A 266 35.33 34.86 -5.46
C THR A 266 36.87 34.93 -5.34
N GLY A 267 37.48 35.95 -5.97
CA GLY A 267 38.91 36.25 -5.90
C GLY A 267 39.70 35.73 -7.11
N ASN A 268 40.79 36.38 -7.46
CA ASN A 268 41.56 36.03 -8.67
C ASN A 268 42.81 35.19 -8.37
N THR A 269 43.16 35.07 -7.09
CA THR A 269 44.26 34.23 -6.62
C THR A 269 43.70 33.20 -5.65
N PRO A 270 43.71 31.90 -5.97
CA PRO A 270 43.24 30.87 -5.07
C PRO A 270 44.11 30.83 -3.81
N LEU A 271 43.51 30.96 -2.63
CA LEU A 271 44.21 30.78 -1.36
C LEU A 271 44.10 29.33 -0.87
N PRO A 272 45.14 28.79 -0.23
CA PRO A 272 45.03 27.53 0.47
C PRO A 272 43.93 27.57 1.54
N VAL A 273 43.12 26.51 1.60
CA VAL A 273 42.09 26.27 2.61
C VAL A 273 42.56 25.14 3.51
N ASN A 274 42.69 25.40 4.80
CA ASN A 274 42.91 24.37 5.82
C ASN A 274 41.60 23.63 6.08
N LEU A 275 41.61 22.33 5.88
CA LEU A 275 40.48 21.43 6.05
C LEU A 275 40.64 20.61 7.33
N SER A 276 39.54 20.40 8.03
CA SER A 276 39.44 19.50 9.17
C SER A 276 38.15 18.70 9.10
N CYS A 277 38.15 17.51 9.68
CA CYS A 277 36.94 16.71 9.82
C CYS A 277 36.75 16.34 11.30
N SER A 278 35.49 16.16 11.68
CA SER A 278 35.10 15.74 13.03
C SER A 278 33.86 14.85 12.94
N THR A 279 33.64 13.97 13.93
CA THR A 279 32.55 13.00 13.93
C THR A 279 31.66 13.18 15.17
N SER A 280 30.40 12.75 15.08
CA SER A 280 29.47 12.80 16.21
C SER A 280 29.63 11.66 17.23
N ASN A 281 30.48 10.66 16.94
CA ASN A 281 30.65 9.46 17.77
C ASN A 281 32.12 9.01 17.80
N THR A 282 32.61 8.60 18.97
CA THR A 282 34.01 8.18 19.17
C THR A 282 34.39 6.88 18.46
N ASN A 283 33.40 6.03 18.16
CA ASN A 283 33.58 4.78 17.40
C ASN A 283 33.52 5.01 15.88
N LEU A 284 33.32 6.26 15.44
CA LEU A 284 33.38 6.70 14.05
C LEU A 284 34.55 7.68 13.88
N GLY A 285 35.52 7.31 13.06
CA GLY A 285 36.66 8.13 12.68
C GLY A 285 36.45 8.76 11.30
N CYS A 286 37.15 9.88 11.09
CA CYS A 286 37.31 10.49 9.78
C CYS A 286 38.74 10.98 9.60
N TYR A 287 39.22 11.00 8.37
CA TYR A 287 40.44 11.72 7.99
C TYR A 287 40.39 12.11 6.51
N LEU A 288 41.15 13.13 6.13
CA LEU A 288 41.19 13.65 4.76
C LEU A 288 42.49 13.19 4.08
N SER A 289 42.46 12.98 2.77
CA SER A 289 43.67 12.70 1.99
C SER A 289 44.69 13.84 2.07
N ASN A 290 44.21 15.08 2.20
CA ASN A 290 44.98 16.28 2.44
C ASN A 290 44.22 17.23 3.37
N ASN A 291 44.90 17.81 4.36
CA ASN A 291 44.30 18.77 5.30
C ASN A 291 44.46 20.22 4.81
N THR A 292 45.02 20.42 3.62
CA THR A 292 45.17 21.72 2.96
C THR A 292 44.91 21.55 1.48
N ALA A 293 44.01 22.35 0.92
CA ALA A 293 43.70 22.32 -0.51
C ALA A 293 43.44 23.72 -1.05
N THR A 294 43.89 24.00 -2.27
CA THR A 294 43.48 25.21 -3.01
C THR A 294 42.16 24.93 -3.72
N PRO A 295 41.23 25.89 -3.83
CA PRO A 295 39.98 25.66 -4.53
C PRO A 295 40.11 25.20 -5.97
N ASN A 296 39.00 24.65 -6.47
CA ASN A 296 38.84 23.90 -7.71
C ASN A 296 39.61 22.58 -7.71
N THR A 297 39.71 21.96 -6.53
CA THR A 297 40.31 20.64 -6.32
C THR A 297 39.37 19.73 -5.54
N THR A 298 39.67 18.43 -5.57
CA THR A 298 38.92 17.42 -4.83
C THR A 298 39.80 16.83 -3.72
N VAL A 299 39.24 16.67 -2.53
CA VAL A 299 39.87 15.99 -1.40
C VAL A 299 39.07 14.74 -1.06
N THR A 300 39.74 13.61 -0.90
CA THR A 300 39.06 12.36 -0.51
C THR A 300 38.93 12.33 1.00
N LEU A 301 37.69 12.22 1.49
CA LEU A 301 37.36 11.94 2.86
C LEU A 301 37.32 10.42 3.07
N TYR A 302 38.00 9.96 4.12
CA TYR A 302 37.93 8.59 4.60
C TYR A 302 37.12 8.56 5.88
N ILE A 303 36.20 7.62 5.97
CA ILE A 303 35.34 7.38 7.12
C ILE A 303 35.54 5.93 7.53
N ASN A 304 35.84 5.69 8.80
CA ASN A 304 36.06 4.35 9.33
C ASN A 304 35.34 4.19 10.66
N SER A 305 34.77 3.02 10.91
CA SER A 305 34.19 2.71 12.22
C SER A 305 34.91 1.55 12.91
N THR A 306 34.73 1.43 14.23
CA THR A 306 35.10 0.22 14.96
C THR A 306 34.00 -0.83 14.84
N THR A 307 34.32 -2.12 14.96
CA THR A 307 33.30 -3.20 15.00
C THR A 307 32.30 -3.08 16.15
N SER A 308 32.59 -2.28 17.17
CA SER A 308 31.68 -2.01 18.30
C SER A 308 30.76 -0.78 18.11
N ILE A 309 30.74 -0.16 16.92
CA ILE A 309 29.79 0.93 16.66
C ILE A 309 28.37 0.39 16.64
N THR A 310 27.44 1.05 17.35
CA THR A 310 26.04 0.62 17.37
C THR A 310 25.33 1.03 16.09
N PRO A 311 24.33 0.26 15.60
CA PRO A 311 23.49 0.68 14.49
C PRO A 311 22.81 2.03 14.79
N GLY A 312 22.77 2.91 13.79
CA GLY A 312 22.22 4.25 13.96
C GLY A 312 22.75 5.25 12.94
N THR A 313 22.33 6.50 13.10
CA THR A 313 22.72 7.61 12.23
C THR A 313 23.70 8.52 12.96
N TYR A 314 24.84 8.77 12.32
CA TYR A 314 25.93 9.61 12.79
C TYR A 314 26.23 10.70 11.78
N THR A 315 27.04 11.68 12.15
CA THR A 315 27.44 12.77 11.25
C THR A 315 28.94 12.95 11.23
N VAL A 316 29.47 13.27 10.05
CA VAL A 316 30.84 13.75 9.84
C VAL A 316 30.76 15.19 9.35
N THR A 317 31.36 16.10 10.10
CA THR A 317 31.41 17.53 9.77
C THR A 317 32.78 17.88 9.24
N ILE A 318 32.83 18.52 8.08
CA ILE A 318 34.03 18.99 7.42
C ILE A 318 34.04 20.51 7.47
N ASN A 319 35.11 21.10 8.00
CA ASN A 319 35.29 22.54 8.11
C ASN A 319 36.49 22.99 7.28
N GLY A 320 36.33 24.06 6.53
CA GLY A 320 37.40 24.75 5.80
C GLY A 320 37.62 26.15 6.35
N ILE A 321 38.89 26.54 6.48
CA ILE A 321 39.32 27.89 6.88
C ILE A 321 40.47 28.33 5.96
N SER A 322 40.30 29.40 5.20
CA SER A 322 41.37 29.97 4.36
C SER A 322 42.30 30.91 5.15
N GLU A 323 43.44 31.26 4.56
CA GLU A 323 44.42 32.19 5.16
C GLU A 323 43.86 33.59 5.44
N ASN A 324 42.87 34.04 4.67
CA ASN A 324 42.14 35.30 4.92
C ASN A 324 40.93 35.13 5.87
N ASN A 325 40.87 34.03 6.64
CA ASN A 325 39.81 33.68 7.59
C ASN A 325 38.41 33.49 6.98
N ALA A 326 38.28 33.25 5.67
CA ALA A 326 37.00 32.81 5.11
C ALA A 326 36.72 31.37 5.58
N THR A 327 35.49 31.10 6.01
CA THR A 327 35.10 29.80 6.57
C THR A 327 33.91 29.22 5.82
N ASN A 328 33.94 27.91 5.56
CA ASN A 328 32.80 27.16 5.03
C ASN A 328 32.77 25.77 5.68
N SER A 329 31.59 25.18 5.85
CA SER A 329 31.44 23.85 6.47
C SER A 329 30.33 23.05 5.80
N THR A 330 30.52 21.74 5.72
CA THR A 330 29.52 20.80 5.21
C THR A 330 29.42 19.56 6.10
N THR A 331 28.29 18.86 6.05
CA THR A 331 28.01 17.70 6.89
C THR A 331 27.55 16.51 6.06
N ILE A 332 28.15 15.36 6.32
CA ILE A 332 27.75 14.08 5.74
C ILE A 332 27.08 13.24 6.81
N THR A 333 25.93 12.67 6.47
CA THR A 333 25.25 11.70 7.32
C THR A 333 25.82 10.31 7.07
N VAL A 334 26.22 9.61 8.14
CA VAL A 334 26.71 8.23 8.08
C VAL A 334 25.71 7.32 8.76
N ASN A 335 25.09 6.43 8.00
CA ASN A 335 24.16 5.45 8.50
C ASN A 335 24.85 4.10 8.69
N VAL A 336 24.92 3.64 9.93
CA VAL A 336 25.36 2.29 10.28
C VAL A 336 24.11 1.41 10.34
N PRO A 337 23.89 0.52 9.36
CA PRO A 337 22.70 -0.33 9.31
C PRO A 337 22.76 -1.38 10.42
N GLN A 338 21.61 -1.92 10.84
CA GLN A 338 21.58 -3.08 11.73
C GLN A 338 22.06 -4.35 10.99
N GLU A 339 22.83 -5.19 11.67
CA GLU A 339 23.18 -6.53 11.16
C GLU A 339 21.94 -7.43 11.12
N LEU A 340 21.77 -8.15 10.02
CA LEU A 340 20.64 -9.02 9.74
C LEU A 340 21.16 -10.33 9.14
N ILE A 341 21.00 -11.42 9.89
CA ILE A 341 21.24 -12.77 9.39
C ILE A 341 19.94 -13.31 8.79
N ASN A 342 20.00 -13.90 7.61
CA ASN A 342 18.97 -14.75 7.02
C ASN A 342 19.46 -16.19 7.08
N VAL A 343 18.62 -17.10 7.54
CA VAL A 343 18.91 -18.53 7.54
C VAL A 343 17.68 -19.27 7.03
N SER A 344 17.88 -20.27 6.19
CA SER A 344 16.82 -21.09 5.62
C SER A 344 17.29 -22.52 5.41
N SER A 345 16.32 -23.42 5.27
CA SER A 345 16.53 -24.85 5.04
C SER A 345 15.74 -25.31 3.83
N ASN A 346 16.37 -26.10 2.95
CA ASN A 346 15.72 -26.69 1.79
C ASN A 346 16.13 -28.17 1.64
N PRO A 347 15.17 -29.12 1.76
CA PRO A 347 13.76 -28.93 2.10
C PRO A 347 13.54 -28.47 3.56
N SER A 348 12.49 -27.67 3.81
CA SER A 348 12.09 -27.23 5.16
C SER A 348 11.22 -28.26 5.90
N SER A 349 10.73 -29.28 5.20
CA SER A 349 9.99 -30.40 5.76
C SER A 349 10.38 -31.72 5.12
N ILE A 350 10.56 -32.76 5.91
CA ILE A 350 10.93 -34.11 5.47
C ILE A 350 10.02 -35.11 6.18
N THR A 351 9.53 -36.12 5.45
CA THR A 351 8.79 -37.26 6.01
C THR A 351 9.70 -38.49 6.02
N LEU A 352 9.86 -39.13 7.18
CA LEU A 352 10.73 -40.30 7.35
C LEU A 352 10.04 -41.40 8.15
N SER A 353 10.42 -42.65 7.90
CA SER A 353 10.04 -43.79 8.73
C SER A 353 11.09 -44.04 9.83
N PRO A 354 10.72 -44.64 10.98
CA PRO A 354 11.68 -45.01 12.01
C PRO A 354 12.86 -45.84 11.45
N GLY A 355 14.09 -45.50 11.83
CA GLY A 355 15.32 -46.12 11.33
C GLY A 355 15.91 -45.51 10.05
N SER A 356 15.27 -44.49 9.48
CA SER A 356 15.71 -43.84 8.23
C SER A 356 16.60 -42.63 8.47
N ASN A 357 17.42 -42.30 7.47
CA ASN A 357 18.28 -41.12 7.45
C ASN A 357 17.94 -40.23 6.26
N SER A 358 18.12 -38.92 6.40
CA SER A 358 17.96 -37.93 5.34
C SER A 358 18.85 -36.72 5.60
N SER A 359 18.86 -35.74 4.70
CA SER A 359 19.56 -34.48 4.91
C SER A 359 18.79 -33.30 4.33
N THR A 360 19.08 -32.11 4.85
CA THR A 360 18.57 -30.83 4.34
C THR A 360 19.72 -29.85 4.17
N ILE A 361 19.63 -29.00 3.15
CA ILE A 361 20.64 -27.97 2.92
C ILE A 361 20.26 -26.74 3.72
N ILE A 362 21.16 -26.31 4.61
CA ILE A 362 21.06 -25.06 5.34
C ILE A 362 21.83 -23.99 4.59
N THR A 363 21.16 -22.90 4.24
CA THR A 363 21.77 -21.70 3.68
C THR A 363 21.67 -20.55 4.66
N ALA A 364 22.75 -19.80 4.84
CA ALA A 364 22.72 -18.60 5.65
C ALA A 364 23.52 -17.47 4.99
N SER A 365 23.06 -16.24 5.19
CA SER A 365 23.73 -15.03 4.74
C SER A 365 23.47 -13.90 5.71
N ASP A 366 24.43 -12.99 5.83
CA ASP A 366 24.28 -11.71 6.50
C ASP A 366 24.40 -10.57 5.49
N ASN A 367 24.13 -9.35 5.94
CA ASN A 367 24.29 -8.13 5.16
C ASN A 367 25.68 -7.48 5.28
N TYR A 368 26.58 -8.04 6.09
CA TYR A 368 27.93 -7.50 6.33
C TYR A 368 29.03 -8.28 5.59
N GLY A 369 28.76 -9.51 5.17
CA GLY A 369 29.68 -10.41 4.48
C GLY A 369 30.57 -11.24 5.41
N ASP A 370 30.18 -11.43 6.66
CA ASP A 370 30.98 -12.10 7.69
C ASP A 370 30.78 -13.63 7.65
N ASN A 371 31.60 -14.35 8.42
CA ASN A 371 31.49 -15.81 8.52
C ASN A 371 30.46 -16.16 9.60
N LEU A 372 29.51 -17.04 9.27
CA LEU A 372 28.41 -17.42 10.15
C LEU A 372 28.64 -18.77 10.79
N ASN A 373 28.43 -18.85 12.11
CA ASN A 373 28.42 -20.11 12.85
C ASN A 373 27.02 -20.73 12.83
N ILE A 374 26.88 -21.89 12.19
CA ILE A 374 25.62 -22.63 12.07
C ILE A 374 25.61 -23.77 13.07
N SER A 375 24.56 -23.88 13.87
CA SER A 375 24.35 -24.96 14.84
C SER A 375 22.93 -25.51 14.75
N ALA A 376 22.73 -26.77 15.14
CA ALA A 376 21.42 -27.41 15.13
C ALA A 376 21.11 -28.03 16.49
N SER A 377 19.86 -27.89 16.93
CA SER A 377 19.33 -28.52 18.13
C SER A 377 18.26 -29.52 17.72
N CYS A 378 18.58 -30.81 17.88
CA CYS A 378 17.68 -31.90 17.57
C CYS A 378 16.87 -32.36 18.79
N PRO A 379 15.55 -32.50 18.66
CA PRO A 379 14.72 -33.06 19.71
C PRO A 379 14.97 -34.56 19.83
N SER A 380 15.08 -35.08 21.06
CA SER A 380 15.11 -36.52 21.31
C SER A 380 13.80 -37.17 20.80
N PRO A 381 13.85 -38.34 20.12
CA PRO A 381 15.00 -39.23 19.97
C PRO A 381 15.82 -39.03 18.67
N LEU A 382 15.57 -37.99 17.87
CA LEU A 382 16.32 -37.73 16.63
C LEU A 382 17.77 -37.33 16.92
N SER A 383 18.67 -37.62 15.98
CA SER A 383 20.02 -37.08 15.95
C SER A 383 20.26 -36.31 14.66
N CYS A 384 20.96 -35.18 14.74
CA CYS A 384 21.41 -34.44 13.57
C CYS A 384 22.82 -33.89 13.74
N SER A 385 23.53 -33.71 12.62
CA SER A 385 24.89 -33.17 12.62
C SER A 385 25.25 -32.53 11.29
N PHE A 386 26.23 -31.63 11.32
CA PHE A 386 26.90 -31.10 10.14
C PHE A 386 28.22 -31.86 9.95
N SER A 387 28.25 -32.86 9.06
CA SER A 387 29.44 -33.73 8.88
C SER A 387 30.01 -34.27 10.20
N GLY A 388 29.14 -34.74 11.10
CA GLY A 388 29.52 -35.31 12.39
C GLY A 388 29.84 -34.29 13.50
N GLN A 389 29.66 -32.99 13.27
CA GLN A 389 29.78 -31.94 14.29
C GLN A 389 28.43 -31.29 14.61
N ASN A 390 28.32 -30.69 15.80
CA ASN A 390 27.11 -29.98 16.23
C ASN A 390 27.01 -28.56 15.64
N SER A 391 28.11 -28.04 15.09
CA SER A 391 28.19 -26.73 14.46
C SER A 391 29.23 -26.67 13.34
N VAL A 392 29.08 -25.72 12.41
CA VAL A 392 30.02 -25.48 11.31
C VAL A 392 30.06 -23.98 10.98
N ILE A 393 31.21 -23.48 10.54
CA ILE A 393 31.37 -22.10 10.07
C ILE A 393 31.26 -22.09 8.53
N ILE A 394 30.38 -21.25 8.00
CA ILE A 394 30.24 -21.02 6.55
C ILE A 394 30.40 -19.52 6.24
N PRO A 395 30.95 -19.16 5.07
CA PRO A 395 30.95 -17.75 4.65
C PRO A 395 29.51 -17.26 4.40
N SER A 396 29.26 -15.96 4.52
CA SER A 396 27.97 -15.35 4.17
C SER A 396 27.55 -15.71 2.74
N GLY A 397 26.33 -16.24 2.58
CA GLY A 397 25.81 -16.77 1.31
C GLY A 397 26.20 -18.22 1.04
N GLY A 398 26.98 -18.84 1.92
CA GLY A 398 27.36 -20.25 1.86
C GLY A 398 26.21 -21.20 2.24
N SER A 399 26.48 -22.50 2.07
CA SER A 399 25.56 -23.57 2.43
C SER A 399 26.28 -24.74 3.09
N THR A 400 25.53 -25.53 3.87
CA THR A 400 26.01 -26.76 4.49
C THR A 400 24.89 -27.81 4.55
N SER A 401 25.23 -29.10 4.59
CA SER A 401 24.27 -30.19 4.76
C SER A 401 24.06 -30.50 6.24
N LEU A 402 22.80 -30.47 6.69
CA LEU A 402 22.38 -31.00 7.98
C LEU A 402 21.88 -32.43 7.78
N ASP A 403 22.65 -33.39 8.27
CA ASP A 403 22.30 -34.80 8.24
C ASP A 403 21.38 -35.11 9.42
N ILE A 404 20.30 -35.85 9.17
CA ILE A 404 19.23 -36.16 10.12
C ILE A 404 19.03 -37.67 10.15
N SER A 405 19.02 -38.24 11.35
CA SER A 405 18.79 -39.66 11.58
C SER A 405 17.64 -39.87 12.58
N VAL A 406 16.68 -40.71 12.18
CA VAL A 406 15.53 -41.11 12.99
C VAL A 406 15.80 -42.53 13.51
N PRO A 407 15.89 -42.77 14.82
CA PRO A 407 16.10 -44.13 15.33
C PRO A 407 14.85 -45.00 15.12
N SER A 408 15.04 -46.32 15.11
CA SER A 408 13.94 -47.29 14.94
C SER A 408 12.91 -47.28 16.07
N SER A 409 13.25 -46.71 17.23
CA SER A 409 12.35 -46.54 18.39
C SER A 409 11.55 -45.23 18.37
N ALA A 410 11.71 -44.37 17.36
CA ALA A 410 10.99 -43.10 17.30
C ALA A 410 9.48 -43.31 17.12
N SER A 411 8.67 -42.65 17.95
CA SER A 411 7.21 -42.67 17.81
C SER A 411 6.74 -41.81 16.64
N GLN A 412 5.59 -42.13 16.07
CA GLN A 412 4.92 -41.31 15.07
C GLN A 412 4.69 -39.89 15.61
N GLY A 413 4.96 -38.87 14.80
CA GLY A 413 4.77 -37.49 15.20
C GLY A 413 5.62 -36.49 14.43
N LEU A 414 5.39 -35.20 14.71
CA LEU A 414 6.17 -34.10 14.15
C LEU A 414 7.32 -33.73 15.12
N TYR A 415 8.55 -33.74 14.61
CA TYR A 415 9.75 -33.32 15.31
C TYR A 415 10.31 -32.06 14.67
N ILE A 416 10.59 -31.04 15.47
CA ILE A 416 11.07 -29.74 14.97
C ILE A 416 12.54 -29.59 15.32
N ILE A 417 13.41 -29.57 14.30
CA ILE A 417 14.83 -29.27 14.47
C ILE A 417 15.02 -27.77 14.35
N ASN A 418 15.61 -27.16 15.37
CA ASN A 418 15.93 -25.73 15.35
C ASN A 418 17.37 -25.54 14.87
N VAL A 419 17.54 -24.84 13.75
CA VAL A 419 18.85 -24.48 13.21
C VAL A 419 19.10 -23.01 13.50
N THR A 420 20.24 -22.69 14.11
CA THR A 420 20.62 -21.34 14.52
C THR A 420 21.86 -20.91 13.75
N ALA A 421 21.77 -19.77 13.08
CA ALA A 421 22.91 -19.06 12.49
C ALA A 421 23.29 -17.89 13.40
N THR A 422 24.58 -17.79 13.75
CA THR A 422 25.08 -16.84 14.75
C THR A 422 26.35 -16.16 14.25
N ASP A 423 26.40 -14.85 14.42
CA ASP A 423 27.62 -14.04 14.53
C ASP A 423 27.50 -13.13 15.77
N ILE A 424 27.51 -11.80 15.63
CA ILE A 424 27.17 -10.86 16.71
C ILE A 424 25.67 -10.92 17.01
N VAL A 425 24.85 -11.17 15.97
CA VAL A 425 23.41 -11.42 16.08
C VAL A 425 23.07 -12.89 15.81
N THR A 426 21.85 -13.31 16.16
CA THR A 426 21.39 -14.70 15.96
C THR A 426 20.08 -14.73 15.18
N ASN A 427 19.95 -15.64 14.21
CA ASN A 427 18.66 -15.97 13.59
C ASN A 427 18.46 -17.49 13.52
N LYS A 428 17.20 -17.93 13.39
CA LYS A 428 16.81 -19.34 13.41
C LYS A 428 15.93 -19.72 12.23
N THR A 429 16.08 -20.95 11.76
CA THR A 429 15.12 -21.63 10.87
C THR A 429 14.73 -22.97 11.49
N GLN A 430 13.61 -23.52 11.04
CA GLN A 430 13.11 -24.82 11.48
C GLN A 430 13.10 -25.81 10.35
N VAL A 431 13.45 -27.05 10.66
CA VAL A 431 13.28 -28.20 9.77
C VAL A 431 12.26 -29.12 10.43
N ASN A 432 11.14 -29.32 9.76
CA ASN A 432 10.03 -30.13 10.23
C ASN A 432 10.22 -31.58 9.76
N VAL A 433 10.46 -32.49 10.70
CA VAL A 433 10.60 -33.92 10.41
C VAL A 433 9.35 -34.65 10.87
N THR A 434 8.54 -35.10 9.93
CA THR A 434 7.36 -35.92 10.21
C THR A 434 7.77 -37.38 10.22
N VAL A 435 7.73 -38.02 11.38
CA VAL A 435 7.94 -39.47 11.49
C VAL A 435 6.60 -40.15 11.28
N VAL A 436 6.51 -40.98 10.24
CA VAL A 436 5.35 -41.80 9.92
C VAL A 436 5.66 -43.26 10.19
N ILE A 437 4.75 -43.95 10.86
CA ILE A 437 4.82 -45.40 11.02
C ILE A 437 3.96 -46.02 9.91
N GLU A 438 4.52 -47.00 9.23
CA GLU A 438 3.81 -47.78 8.22
C GLU A 438 2.61 -48.48 8.85
N ASN A 439 1.46 -48.41 8.18
CA ASN A 439 0.21 -48.99 8.63
C ASN A 439 -0.55 -49.54 7.43
N ILE A 440 -0.86 -50.83 7.50
CA ILE A 440 -1.62 -51.56 6.50
C ILE A 440 -3.03 -51.77 7.03
N ASN A 441 -4.04 -51.49 6.22
CA ASN A 441 -5.42 -51.81 6.51
C ASN A 441 -5.97 -52.78 5.46
N ILE A 442 -6.62 -53.86 5.91
CA ILE A 442 -7.25 -54.86 5.04
C ILE A 442 -8.75 -54.78 5.26
N ALA A 443 -9.49 -54.39 4.23
CA ALA A 443 -10.94 -54.26 4.31
C ALA A 443 -11.64 -55.38 3.53
N LEU A 444 -12.74 -55.86 4.08
CA LEU A 444 -13.62 -56.85 3.45
C LEU A 444 -14.93 -56.17 3.09
N ASN A 445 -15.48 -56.44 1.90
CA ASN A 445 -16.81 -55.95 1.53
C ASN A 445 -17.93 -56.55 2.40
N GLN A 446 -17.63 -57.66 3.09
CA GLN A 446 -18.47 -58.30 4.08
C GLN A 446 -17.57 -59.09 5.05
N THR A 447 -17.87 -59.02 6.35
CA THR A 447 -17.10 -59.71 7.41
C THR A 447 -17.68 -61.06 7.80
N SER A 448 -18.85 -61.42 7.27
CA SER A 448 -19.44 -62.76 7.41
C SER A 448 -20.30 -63.15 6.21
N GLY A 449 -20.58 -64.44 6.06
CA GLY A 449 -21.46 -64.96 5.02
C GLY A 449 -22.05 -66.31 5.39
N ASN A 450 -23.18 -66.65 4.77
CA ASN A 450 -23.94 -67.87 5.03
C ASN A 450 -23.97 -68.73 3.76
N LEU A 451 -23.60 -70.00 3.84
CA LEU A 451 -23.62 -70.95 2.74
C LEU A 451 -24.30 -72.25 3.15
N ASN A 452 -24.94 -72.94 2.20
CA ASN A 452 -25.30 -74.35 2.45
C ASN A 452 -24.11 -75.26 2.16
N SER A 453 -24.12 -76.44 2.79
CA SER A 453 -23.18 -77.54 2.58
C SER A 453 -22.79 -77.69 1.09
N GLY A 454 -21.52 -77.46 0.77
CA GLY A 454 -20.95 -77.60 -0.58
C GLY A 454 -21.12 -76.41 -1.55
N GLN A 455 -21.65 -75.26 -1.11
CA GLN A 455 -21.76 -74.04 -1.93
C GLN A 455 -20.54 -73.11 -1.81
N SER A 456 -20.47 -72.07 -2.65
CA SER A 456 -19.38 -71.08 -2.67
C SER A 456 -19.91 -69.64 -2.59
N ILE A 457 -19.10 -68.73 -2.04
CA ILE A 457 -19.35 -67.28 -1.94
C ILE A 457 -18.12 -66.50 -2.41
N SER A 458 -18.32 -65.35 -3.04
CA SER A 458 -17.24 -64.44 -3.43
C SER A 458 -17.13 -63.26 -2.46
N ILE A 459 -15.92 -63.00 -1.96
CA ILE A 459 -15.57 -61.91 -1.04
C ILE A 459 -14.60 -60.98 -1.77
N GLN A 460 -14.87 -59.68 -1.76
CA GLN A 460 -13.93 -58.68 -2.25
C GLN A 460 -13.10 -58.19 -1.06
N VAL A 461 -11.78 -58.28 -1.20
CA VAL A 461 -10.80 -57.89 -0.20
C VAL A 461 -9.98 -56.76 -0.78
N SER A 462 -9.96 -55.61 -0.11
CA SER A 462 -9.09 -54.48 -0.46
C SER A 462 -8.00 -54.29 0.59
N GLY A 463 -6.87 -53.73 0.15
CA GLY A 463 -5.76 -53.43 1.03
C GLY A 463 -5.22 -52.04 0.75
N THR A 464 -4.95 -51.27 1.80
CA THR A 464 -4.27 -49.98 1.71
C THR A 464 -3.07 -49.98 2.63
N ASP A 465 -1.93 -49.58 2.10
CA ASP A 465 -0.76 -49.18 2.88
C ASP A 465 -0.63 -47.65 2.81
N ASN A 466 -0.43 -47.00 3.95
CA ASN A 466 -0.28 -45.55 4.08
C ASN A 466 1.03 -45.01 3.49
N LEU A 467 2.01 -45.87 3.19
CA LEU A 467 3.22 -45.51 2.44
C LEU A 467 3.11 -45.79 0.94
N GLY A 468 1.99 -46.37 0.48
CA GLY A 468 1.70 -46.59 -0.93
C GLY A 468 2.37 -47.83 -1.52
N ASN A 469 2.97 -48.69 -0.71
CA ASN A 469 3.62 -49.92 -1.15
C ASN A 469 2.60 -50.95 -1.66
N ASN A 470 3.05 -51.88 -2.51
CA ASN A 470 2.21 -52.96 -3.00
C ASN A 470 2.02 -54.04 -1.91
N LEU A 471 0.84 -54.65 -1.89
CA LEU A 471 0.46 -55.65 -0.89
C LEU A 471 0.30 -57.03 -1.54
N THR A 472 0.72 -58.07 -0.83
CA THR A 472 0.37 -59.47 -1.10
C THR A 472 -0.78 -59.89 -0.18
N LEU A 473 -1.94 -60.23 -0.74
CA LEU A 473 -3.09 -60.75 -0.01
C LEU A 473 -3.09 -62.28 -0.03
N ARG A 474 -3.25 -62.91 1.14
CA ARG A 474 -3.30 -64.37 1.32
C ARG A 474 -4.60 -64.78 2.02
N CYS A 475 -5.30 -65.77 1.49
CA CYS A 475 -6.48 -66.36 2.12
C CYS A 475 -6.07 -67.61 2.90
N LEU A 476 -6.07 -67.52 4.23
CA LEU A 476 -5.75 -68.61 5.14
C LEU A 476 -7.07 -69.22 5.65
N SER A 477 -7.40 -70.41 5.18
CA SER A 477 -8.62 -71.14 5.55
C SER A 477 -8.29 -72.47 6.25
N PRO A 478 -9.18 -72.98 7.13
CA PRO A 478 -9.07 -74.33 7.68
C PRO A 478 -9.11 -75.39 6.56
N SER A 479 -8.49 -76.55 6.77
CA SER A 479 -8.29 -77.58 5.73
C SER A 479 -9.55 -78.12 5.03
N SER A 480 -10.73 -77.90 5.61
CA SER A 480 -12.03 -78.28 5.05
C SER A 480 -12.70 -77.19 4.20
N VAL A 481 -12.25 -75.94 4.25
CA VAL A 481 -12.74 -74.81 3.44
C VAL A 481 -11.71 -74.50 2.36
N THR A 482 -12.13 -74.21 1.13
CA THR A 482 -11.19 -73.84 0.06
C THR A 482 -11.33 -72.37 -0.33
N CYS A 483 -10.20 -71.66 -0.45
CA CYS A 483 -10.13 -70.30 -1.01
C CYS A 483 -9.46 -70.34 -2.40
N SER A 484 -9.98 -69.58 -3.37
CA SER A 484 -9.35 -69.36 -4.66
C SER A 484 -9.47 -67.91 -5.12
N PRO A 485 -8.37 -67.21 -5.49
CA PRO A 485 -6.98 -67.67 -5.40
C PRO A 485 -6.52 -67.82 -3.94
N ALA A 486 -5.46 -68.59 -3.67
CA ALA A 486 -4.90 -68.69 -2.31
C ALA A 486 -4.07 -67.45 -1.94
N GLU A 487 -3.46 -66.80 -2.94
CA GLU A 487 -2.61 -65.62 -2.79
C GLU A 487 -2.66 -64.75 -4.06
N VAL A 488 -2.59 -63.43 -3.90
CA VAL A 488 -2.51 -62.47 -5.01
C VAL A 488 -1.72 -61.23 -4.61
N ASN A 489 -1.17 -60.51 -5.60
CA ASN A 489 -0.54 -59.21 -5.41
C ASN A 489 -1.46 -58.08 -5.89
N ILE A 490 -1.59 -57.02 -5.10
CA ILE A 490 -2.38 -55.81 -5.41
C ILE A 490 -1.54 -54.55 -5.17
N THR A 491 -1.89 -53.44 -5.83
CA THR A 491 -1.37 -52.11 -5.48
C THR A 491 -2.07 -51.57 -4.24
N SER A 492 -1.46 -50.65 -3.49
CA SER A 492 -2.16 -49.96 -2.37
C SER A 492 -3.44 -49.28 -2.89
N GLY A 493 -4.56 -49.50 -2.19
CA GLY A 493 -5.90 -49.06 -2.60
C GLY A 493 -6.59 -50.01 -3.59
N GLY A 494 -5.90 -51.05 -4.06
CA GLY A 494 -6.45 -52.09 -4.94
C GLY A 494 -7.35 -53.08 -4.20
N SER A 495 -8.07 -53.90 -4.97
CA SER A 495 -8.93 -54.95 -4.42
C SER A 495 -8.90 -56.22 -5.26
N GLN A 496 -9.14 -57.37 -4.63
CA GLN A 496 -9.23 -58.68 -5.25
C GLN A 496 -10.50 -59.41 -4.81
N ILE A 497 -11.09 -60.17 -5.72
CA ILE A 497 -12.17 -61.12 -5.39
C ILE A 497 -11.58 -62.50 -5.07
N PHE A 498 -11.90 -63.02 -3.88
CA PHE A 498 -11.61 -64.37 -3.42
C PHE A 498 -12.91 -65.19 -3.40
N THR A 499 -12.89 -66.40 -3.95
CA THR A 499 -14.02 -67.35 -3.88
C THR A 499 -13.75 -68.36 -2.77
N ILE A 500 -14.65 -68.42 -1.79
CA ILE A 500 -14.59 -69.33 -0.65
C ILE A 500 -15.65 -70.42 -0.84
N THR A 501 -15.27 -71.70 -0.76
CA THR A 501 -16.20 -72.84 -0.87
C THR A 501 -16.34 -73.56 0.45
N ALA A 502 -17.58 -73.76 0.87
CA ALA A 502 -17.93 -74.42 2.11
C ALA A 502 -17.76 -75.95 2.01
N PRO A 503 -17.29 -76.63 3.08
CA PRO A 503 -17.32 -78.08 3.17
C PRO A 503 -18.75 -78.62 3.22
N ASN A 504 -18.87 -79.94 3.07
CA ASN A 504 -20.11 -80.61 3.40
C ASN A 504 -20.28 -80.76 4.91
N VAL A 505 -21.40 -80.27 5.47
CA VAL A 505 -21.67 -80.27 6.91
C VAL A 505 -23.05 -80.84 7.23
N ASN A 506 -23.13 -81.62 8.31
CA ASN A 506 -24.37 -82.30 8.74
C ASN A 506 -25.15 -81.52 9.82
N SER A 507 -24.55 -80.44 10.33
CA SER A 507 -25.12 -79.49 11.28
C SER A 507 -24.51 -78.12 11.03
N TYR A 508 -25.11 -77.06 11.58
CA TYR A 508 -24.57 -75.71 11.45
C TYR A 508 -23.12 -75.67 11.98
N GLN A 509 -22.19 -75.19 11.18
CA GLN A 509 -20.80 -74.96 11.57
C GLN A 509 -20.36 -73.56 11.17
N GLN A 510 -19.41 -73.01 11.92
CA GLN A 510 -18.82 -71.71 11.66
C GLN A 510 -17.31 -71.86 11.44
N TYR A 511 -16.79 -71.22 10.39
CA TYR A 511 -15.38 -71.20 10.04
C TYR A 511 -14.87 -69.75 10.01
N ASN A 512 -13.72 -69.50 10.61
CA ASN A 512 -13.04 -68.22 10.48
C ASN A 512 -11.96 -68.34 9.41
N ILE A 513 -12.07 -67.52 8.36
CA ILE A 513 -11.10 -67.40 7.28
C ILE A 513 -10.32 -66.10 7.49
N THR A 514 -9.00 -66.20 7.55
CA THR A 514 -8.13 -65.05 7.78
C THR A 514 -7.57 -64.57 6.45
N PHE A 515 -7.85 -63.32 6.10
CA PHE A 515 -7.17 -62.62 5.02
C PHE A 515 -5.99 -61.87 5.59
N LEU A 516 -4.78 -62.28 5.19
CA LEU A 516 -3.51 -61.67 5.60
C LEU A 516 -3.01 -60.80 4.45
N GLY A 517 -2.85 -59.51 4.69
CA GLY A 517 -2.13 -58.62 3.79
C GLY A 517 -0.71 -58.41 4.29
N ILE A 518 0.26 -58.60 3.40
CA ILE A 518 1.70 -58.45 3.69
C ILE A 518 2.25 -57.38 2.76
N ASP A 519 2.94 -56.40 3.31
CA ASP A 519 3.70 -55.43 2.54
C ASP A 519 4.86 -56.09 1.81
N GLN A 520 5.00 -55.81 0.51
CA GLN A 520 6.03 -56.45 -0.32
C GLN A 520 7.44 -55.91 -0.11
N VAL A 521 7.58 -54.74 0.53
CA VAL A 521 8.85 -54.06 0.77
C VAL A 521 9.33 -54.31 2.20
N THR A 522 8.48 -54.07 3.19
CA THR A 522 8.84 -54.12 4.61
C THR A 522 8.48 -55.44 5.28
N GLY A 523 7.58 -56.22 4.68
CA GLY A 523 7.08 -57.47 5.26
C GLY A 523 6.13 -57.26 6.44
N LEU A 524 5.77 -56.00 6.76
CA LEU A 524 4.73 -55.69 7.74
C LEU A 524 3.43 -56.36 7.28
N SER A 525 2.63 -56.85 8.22
CA SER A 525 1.39 -57.54 7.87
C SER A 525 0.24 -57.19 8.79
N ASN A 526 -0.96 -57.20 8.24
CA ASN A 526 -2.20 -57.05 8.98
C ASN A 526 -3.24 -58.06 8.51
N ILE A 527 -4.21 -58.37 9.36
CA ILE A 527 -5.22 -59.39 9.11
C ILE A 527 -6.63 -58.82 9.20
N SER A 528 -7.52 -59.41 8.41
CA SER A 528 -8.97 -59.29 8.56
C SER A 528 -9.61 -60.67 8.56
N ILE A 529 -10.63 -60.85 9.39
CA ILE A 529 -11.28 -62.15 9.58
C ILE A 529 -12.66 -62.13 8.94
N PHE A 530 -12.93 -63.12 8.11
CA PHE A 530 -14.23 -63.40 7.54
C PHE A 530 -14.84 -64.63 8.22
N THR A 531 -16.06 -64.49 8.75
CA THR A 531 -16.78 -65.56 9.44
C THR A 531 -17.76 -66.25 8.48
N LEU A 532 -17.47 -67.48 8.08
CA LEU A 532 -18.35 -68.28 7.23
C LEU A 532 -19.22 -69.22 8.06
N ASN A 533 -20.53 -69.03 7.96
CA ASN A 533 -21.55 -69.89 8.55
C ASN A 533 -22.04 -70.91 7.50
N VAL A 534 -21.91 -72.19 7.77
CA VAL A 534 -22.32 -73.26 6.84
C VAL A 534 -23.51 -74.03 7.42
N TYR A 535 -24.61 -74.07 6.68
CA TYR A 535 -25.86 -74.74 7.06
C TYR A 535 -26.02 -76.08 6.30
N PRO A 536 -26.59 -77.11 6.94
CA PRO A 536 -26.91 -78.38 6.27
C PRO A 536 -28.11 -78.24 5.30
N TYR A 537 -28.32 -79.23 4.42
CA TYR A 537 -29.39 -79.29 3.40
C TYR A 537 -30.84 -79.10 3.94
N PRO A 538 -31.82 -78.68 3.09
CA PRO A 538 -33.08 -78.10 3.53
C PRO A 538 -34.08 -79.04 4.23
N ILE A 539 -34.88 -78.40 5.10
CA ILE A 539 -35.95 -78.90 5.96
C ILE A 539 -37.30 -78.46 5.35
N ILE A 540 -38.31 -79.34 5.29
CA ILE A 540 -39.65 -79.00 4.78
C ILE A 540 -40.49 -78.37 5.90
N TYR A 541 -40.97 -77.15 5.69
CA TYR A 541 -41.89 -76.44 6.59
C TYR A 541 -43.32 -76.59 6.11
N ILE A 542 -44.25 -76.86 7.03
CA ILE A 542 -45.66 -76.83 6.69
C ILE A 542 -46.45 -75.99 7.69
N ILE A 543 -47.14 -74.99 7.16
CA ILE A 543 -48.05 -74.09 7.86
C ILE A 543 -49.47 -74.41 7.37
N SER A 544 -50.42 -74.61 8.27
CA SER A 544 -51.85 -74.59 7.94
C SER A 544 -52.59 -73.55 8.77
N PRO A 545 -53.49 -72.80 8.14
CA PRO A 545 -54.68 -72.29 8.77
C PRO A 545 -55.95 -72.98 8.23
N ASN A 546 -56.88 -73.24 9.15
CA ASN A 546 -58.21 -73.77 8.89
C ASN A 546 -59.11 -72.75 8.21
N ASN A 547 -59.88 -73.21 7.21
CA ASN A 547 -61.05 -72.52 6.68
C ASN A 547 -62.19 -72.61 7.72
N ASN A 548 -62.91 -71.52 7.98
CA ASN A 548 -64.13 -71.58 8.79
C ASN A 548 -65.15 -72.53 8.15
N THR A 549 -65.80 -73.34 8.98
CA THR A 549 -66.61 -74.46 8.50
C THR A 549 -68.06 -74.08 8.27
N LYS A 550 -68.59 -74.47 7.12
CA LYS A 550 -69.82 -75.26 7.06
C LYS A 550 -69.44 -76.59 6.39
N SER A 551 -68.98 -77.54 7.24
CA SER A 551 -68.71 -78.98 6.98
C SER A 551 -67.28 -79.50 7.29
N ASN A 552 -66.51 -79.07 8.30
CA ASN A 552 -65.05 -79.36 8.22
C ASN A 552 -64.39 -79.93 9.49
N TYR A 553 -64.10 -81.24 9.48
CA TYR A 553 -62.90 -81.79 10.11
C TYR A 553 -61.68 -81.24 9.36
N TYR A 554 -60.75 -80.55 10.02
CA TYR A 554 -59.44 -80.27 9.43
C TYR A 554 -58.41 -81.23 9.98
N GLY A 555 -58.24 -82.34 9.28
CA GLY A 555 -56.96 -83.04 9.27
C GLY A 555 -56.09 -82.36 8.22
N LEU A 556 -54.95 -81.82 8.63
CA LEU A 556 -53.97 -81.37 7.66
C LEU A 556 -53.16 -82.58 7.21
N ASN A 557 -53.52 -83.12 6.05
CA ASN A 557 -52.75 -84.17 5.40
C ASN A 557 -51.71 -83.54 4.51
N LEU A 558 -50.45 -83.82 4.77
CA LEU A 558 -49.38 -83.33 3.92
C LEU A 558 -48.62 -84.42 3.24
N THR A 559 -48.66 -84.31 1.92
CA THR A 559 -47.93 -85.14 0.99
C THR A 559 -46.69 -84.39 0.55
N PHE A 560 -45.51 -84.93 0.83
CA PHE A 560 -44.25 -84.34 0.37
C PHE A 560 -43.36 -85.39 -0.29
N TYR A 561 -42.59 -84.96 -1.27
CA TYR A 561 -41.59 -85.78 -1.96
C TYR A 561 -40.21 -85.46 -1.40
N THR A 562 -39.45 -86.50 -1.06
CA THR A 562 -38.06 -86.37 -0.61
C THR A 562 -37.21 -87.46 -1.26
N ASN A 563 -35.99 -87.13 -1.69
CA ASN A 563 -35.00 -88.11 -2.14
C ASN A 563 -34.13 -88.65 -0.99
N TYR A 564 -34.40 -88.21 0.24
CA TYR A 564 -33.59 -88.50 1.42
C TYR A 564 -34.39 -89.33 2.45
N PRO A 565 -33.78 -90.36 3.08
CA PRO A 565 -34.46 -91.29 3.99
C PRO A 565 -34.73 -90.73 5.41
N ASN A 566 -34.12 -89.60 5.77
CA ASN A 566 -34.35 -88.92 7.05
C ASN A 566 -34.77 -87.48 6.76
N VAL A 567 -35.90 -87.06 7.30
CA VAL A 567 -36.43 -85.72 7.08
C VAL A 567 -36.73 -85.06 8.42
N ASN A 568 -36.14 -83.90 8.63
CA ASN A 568 -36.51 -83.04 9.74
C ASN A 568 -37.77 -82.28 9.36
N ILE A 569 -38.77 -82.31 10.24
CA ILE A 569 -40.04 -81.62 10.04
C ILE A 569 -40.24 -80.68 11.21
N THR A 570 -40.46 -79.42 10.88
CA THR A 570 -40.68 -78.38 11.87
C THR A 570 -42.14 -78.00 11.86
N ILE A 571 -42.84 -78.24 12.97
CA ILE A 571 -44.26 -77.89 13.14
C ILE A 571 -44.34 -76.82 14.24
N ASN A 572 -44.79 -75.62 13.86
CA ASN A 572 -44.85 -74.44 14.74
C ASN A 572 -43.55 -74.18 15.52
N GLY A 573 -42.41 -74.28 14.84
CA GLY A 573 -41.08 -73.98 15.38
C GLY A 573 -40.35 -75.14 16.08
N ASN A 574 -41.04 -76.23 16.44
CA ASN A 574 -40.42 -77.40 17.03
C ASN A 574 -40.00 -78.41 15.96
N LYS A 575 -38.74 -78.87 16.02
CA LYS A 575 -38.14 -79.81 15.05
C LYS A 575 -38.34 -81.25 15.51
N TYR A 576 -38.87 -82.06 14.61
CA TYR A 576 -39.05 -83.50 14.76
C TYR A 576 -38.21 -84.21 13.70
N ASN A 577 -37.38 -85.15 14.12
CA ASN A 577 -36.67 -86.01 13.18
C ASN A 577 -37.54 -87.23 12.92
N ILE A 578 -37.91 -87.44 11.66
CA ILE A 578 -38.67 -88.62 11.26
C ILE A 578 -37.95 -89.38 10.15
N ASN A 579 -38.00 -90.71 10.23
CA ASN A 579 -37.48 -91.58 9.19
C ASN A 579 -38.59 -91.85 8.17
N VAL A 580 -38.28 -91.70 6.88
CA VAL A 580 -39.23 -91.85 5.77
C VAL A 580 -38.56 -92.57 4.59
N THR A 581 -39.34 -93.11 3.66
CA THR A 581 -38.78 -93.79 2.47
C THR A 581 -38.61 -92.78 1.34
N PRO A 582 -37.47 -92.71 0.62
CA PRO A 582 -37.30 -91.79 -0.52
C PRO A 582 -38.42 -91.97 -1.56
N GLY A 583 -39.15 -90.90 -1.86
CA GLY A 583 -40.43 -90.93 -2.57
C GLY A 583 -41.47 -90.00 -1.94
N ILE A 584 -42.74 -90.23 -2.26
CA ILE A 584 -43.88 -89.45 -1.76
C ILE A 584 -44.36 -90.03 -0.40
N ASN A 585 -44.45 -89.22 0.66
CA ASN A 585 -44.84 -89.62 2.03
C ASN A 585 -45.98 -88.73 2.60
N ASN A 586 -46.74 -89.23 3.61
CA ASN A 586 -47.93 -88.55 4.19
C ASN A 586 -47.89 -88.41 5.74
N ILE A 587 -48.30 -87.26 6.28
CA ILE A 587 -48.38 -86.95 7.74
C ILE A 587 -49.77 -86.44 8.15
N TYR A 588 -50.23 -86.80 9.35
CA TYR A 588 -51.57 -86.48 9.89
C TYR A 588 -51.50 -85.70 11.22
N LEU A 589 -52.24 -84.58 11.32
CA LEU A 589 -52.39 -83.76 12.54
C LEU A 589 -53.88 -83.65 12.92
N ARG A 590 -54.26 -83.84 14.20
CA ARG A 590 -55.66 -83.83 14.69
C ARG A 590 -55.87 -82.88 15.89
N TYR A 591 -57.04 -82.24 15.97
CA TYR A 591 -57.48 -81.36 17.09
C TYR A 591 -58.77 -81.90 17.75
N ASN A 592 -58.99 -81.64 19.05
CA ASN A 592 -60.23 -81.99 19.79
C ASN A 592 -60.85 -80.76 20.50
N ASN A 593 -62.19 -80.71 20.60
CA ASN A 593 -63.04 -79.49 20.60
C ASN A 593 -63.77 -79.18 21.94
N SER A 594 -64.16 -77.92 22.20
CA SER A 594 -65.30 -77.57 23.09
C SER A 594 -65.96 -76.21 22.80
N SER A 595 -67.21 -76.27 22.35
CA SER A 595 -68.39 -75.35 22.46
C SER A 595 -68.26 -73.80 22.42
N ASN A 596 -69.07 -73.25 21.50
CA ASN A 596 -69.70 -71.90 21.42
C ASN A 596 -69.09 -70.86 20.46
N GLY A 597 -69.64 -70.84 19.23
CA GLY A 597 -70.16 -69.66 18.53
C GLY A 597 -69.24 -68.47 18.23
N LEU A 598 -68.67 -68.44 17.01
CA LEU A 598 -67.90 -67.32 16.45
C LEU A 598 -68.79 -66.16 15.93
N PRO A 599 -68.29 -64.92 16.04
CA PRO A 599 -68.20 -64.03 14.88
C PRO A 599 -66.74 -63.58 14.61
N SER A 600 -66.35 -63.63 13.33
CA SER A 600 -65.22 -62.97 12.64
C SER A 600 -63.93 -62.64 13.42
N LEU A 601 -62.88 -63.45 13.20
CA LEU A 601 -61.48 -63.17 13.56
C LEU A 601 -60.91 -62.00 12.73
N TYR A 602 -61.05 -60.77 13.22
CA TYR A 602 -60.06 -59.73 12.92
C TYR A 602 -59.77 -58.78 14.09
N ASN A 603 -60.23 -59.10 15.29
CA ASN A 603 -59.87 -58.37 16.49
C ASN A 603 -59.82 -59.32 17.68
N ILE A 604 -58.94 -58.98 18.63
CA ILE A 604 -58.80 -59.56 19.97
C ILE A 604 -57.80 -60.75 20.06
N ILE A 605 -56.50 -60.43 19.98
CA ILE A 605 -55.62 -60.74 21.12
C ILE A 605 -55.96 -59.63 22.13
N PRO A 606 -56.62 -59.95 23.26
CA PRO A 606 -55.82 -60.32 24.42
C PRO A 606 -56.46 -61.40 25.31
N ASN A 607 -55.61 -61.88 26.21
CA ASN A 607 -55.81 -62.79 27.33
C ASN A 607 -55.59 -64.28 27.04
N GLY A 608 -54.64 -64.79 27.81
CA GLY A 608 -53.97 -66.07 27.61
C GLY A 608 -54.88 -67.28 27.48
N GLY A 609 -54.42 -68.19 26.62
CA GLY A 609 -54.90 -69.56 26.50
C GLY A 609 -53.80 -70.41 25.85
N ASN A 610 -53.45 -71.52 26.48
CA ASN A 610 -52.36 -72.42 26.06
C ASN A 610 -52.79 -73.34 24.90
N ILE A 611 -51.90 -73.57 23.93
CA ILE A 611 -52.05 -74.60 22.89
C ILE A 611 -51.14 -75.79 23.24
N SER A 612 -51.68 -77.02 23.27
CA SER A 612 -50.92 -78.27 23.44
C SER A 612 -50.96 -79.09 22.15
N ILE A 613 -49.82 -79.68 21.75
CA ILE A 613 -49.67 -80.48 20.52
C ILE A 613 -49.18 -81.89 20.92
N GLU A 614 -49.84 -82.94 20.43
CA GLU A 614 -49.45 -84.35 20.63
C GLU A 614 -49.12 -84.99 19.28
N LEU A 615 -48.02 -85.74 19.20
CA LEU A 615 -47.52 -86.38 17.97
C LEU A 615 -47.55 -87.90 18.11
N SER A 616 -48.26 -88.59 17.21
CA SER A 616 -48.23 -90.04 17.09
C SER A 616 -47.73 -90.46 15.71
N THR A 617 -46.76 -91.38 15.67
CA THR A 617 -46.48 -92.18 14.48
C THR A 617 -47.06 -93.58 14.72
N GLU A 618 -48.13 -93.95 14.04
CA GLU A 618 -48.51 -95.37 14.01
C GLU A 618 -47.60 -96.11 13.02
N SER A 619 -46.69 -96.92 13.55
CA SER A 619 -46.59 -98.29 13.03
C SER A 619 -47.47 -99.17 13.91
N TYR A 620 -48.09 -100.18 13.31
CA TYR A 620 -49.08 -101.10 13.90
C TYR A 620 -48.74 -101.45 15.37
N ASN A 621 -49.56 -100.96 16.33
CA ASN A 621 -49.56 -101.17 17.80
C ASN A 621 -49.06 -100.01 18.72
N ASN A 622 -49.88 -98.95 18.82
CA ASN A 622 -50.21 -98.05 19.96
C ASN A 622 -49.33 -98.02 21.24
N ILE A 623 -48.30 -97.16 21.32
CA ILE A 623 -47.91 -96.42 22.55
C ILE A 623 -47.33 -95.03 22.17
N VAL A 624 -47.72 -93.94 22.86
CA VAL A 624 -47.22 -92.54 22.70
C VAL A 624 -46.86 -91.95 24.07
N ASN A 625 -45.77 -91.15 24.16
CA ASN A 625 -45.38 -90.32 25.31
C ASN A 625 -45.18 -88.86 24.84
N SER A 626 -45.65 -87.85 25.61
CA SER A 626 -45.46 -86.41 25.32
C SER A 626 -45.19 -85.55 26.59
N THR A 627 -44.43 -84.44 26.47
CA THR A 627 -44.18 -83.44 27.54
C THR A 627 -44.04 -81.98 27.01
N GLY A 628 -44.95 -81.07 27.43
CA GLY A 628 -44.81 -79.62 27.84
C GLY A 628 -44.34 -78.45 26.91
N ILE A 629 -45.00 -77.25 26.99
CA ILE A 629 -44.81 -75.99 26.17
C ILE A 629 -44.90 -74.65 27.00
N TYR A 630 -44.23 -73.52 26.61
CA TYR A 630 -44.34 -72.08 27.09
C TYR A 630 -44.00 -70.96 26.01
N ILE A 631 -44.39 -69.63 26.16
CA ILE A 631 -44.32 -68.47 25.15
C ILE A 631 -44.05 -67.01 25.73
N TYR A 632 -43.48 -66.00 24.96
CA TYR A 632 -43.32 -64.50 25.21
C TYR A 632 -43.31 -63.53 23.94
N GLN A 633 -43.38 -62.15 24.06
CA GLN A 633 -43.44 -61.08 22.96
C GLN A 633 -42.79 -59.66 23.29
N LEU A 634 -42.48 -58.75 22.30
CA LEU A 634 -41.69 -57.44 22.36
C LEU A 634 -42.38 -56.14 21.76
N PRO A 635 -41.92 -54.86 22.02
CA PRO A 635 -42.58 -53.54 21.67
C PRO A 635 -42.03 -52.67 20.47
N GLU A 636 -42.68 -51.53 20.13
CA GLU A 636 -42.51 -50.63 18.93
C GLU A 636 -41.77 -49.25 19.15
N PRO A 637 -41.19 -48.60 18.09
CA PRO A 637 -40.42 -47.32 18.16
C PRO A 637 -41.21 -45.97 18.06
N VAL A 638 -40.63 -44.85 18.57
CA VAL A 638 -41.25 -43.49 18.71
C VAL A 638 -40.39 -42.33 18.14
N PHE A 639 -41.00 -41.25 17.58
CA PHE A 639 -40.32 -40.06 17.00
C PHE A 639 -40.75 -38.70 17.60
N ASN A 640 -39.84 -37.71 17.61
CA ASN A 640 -40.10 -36.29 17.94
C ASN A 640 -39.48 -35.35 16.89
N VAL A 641 -40.18 -34.28 16.45
CA VAL A 641 -39.73 -33.31 15.43
C VAL A 641 -39.88 -31.87 15.94
N SER A 642 -38.86 -31.01 15.72
CA SER A 642 -38.87 -29.58 16.14
C SER A 642 -38.41 -28.63 15.02
N TYR A 643 -38.99 -27.42 14.98
CA TYR A 643 -38.73 -26.38 13.97
C TYR A 643 -38.00 -25.18 14.56
N THR A 644 -37.09 -24.57 13.79
CA THR A 644 -36.57 -23.22 14.06
C THR A 644 -37.11 -22.23 13.03
N SER A 645 -37.91 -21.27 13.50
CA SER A 645 -38.43 -20.12 12.71
C SER A 645 -37.29 -19.20 12.24
N PRO A 646 -37.41 -18.50 11.08
CA PRO A 646 -36.34 -17.64 10.56
C PRO A 646 -36.24 -16.34 11.37
N THR A 647 -35.03 -15.92 11.76
CA THR A 647 -34.58 -14.50 11.95
C THR A 647 -33.11 -14.44 12.42
N PRO A 648 -32.33 -13.34 12.21
CA PRO A 648 -32.68 -11.90 12.26
C PRO A 648 -32.71 -11.23 10.87
N SER A 649 -33.59 -10.28 10.55
CA SER A 649 -33.88 -8.94 11.14
C SER A 649 -32.79 -7.88 10.93
N ASN A 650 -32.21 -7.82 9.74
CA ASN A 650 -31.48 -6.64 9.28
C ASN A 650 -31.98 -6.38 7.86
N GLY A 651 -32.86 -5.38 7.69
CA GLY A 651 -33.41 -5.02 6.39
C GLY A 651 -32.29 -4.85 5.35
N TYR A 652 -32.58 -5.23 4.11
CA TYR A 652 -31.72 -5.18 2.91
C TYR A 652 -31.07 -6.47 2.41
N ILE A 653 -31.70 -7.64 2.59
CA ILE A 653 -31.49 -8.75 1.64
C ILE A 653 -32.80 -9.50 1.39
N SER A 654 -33.17 -9.62 0.13
CA SER A 654 -34.38 -10.27 -0.36
C SER A 654 -34.43 -11.76 0.03
N ASN A 655 -35.32 -12.09 0.98
CA ASN A 655 -35.96 -13.38 1.23
C ASN A 655 -35.12 -14.67 1.05
N LEU A 656 -34.17 -14.92 1.96
CA LEU A 656 -33.50 -16.21 2.12
C LEU A 656 -34.37 -17.16 3.01
N TRP A 657 -34.63 -18.39 2.57
CA TRP A 657 -35.36 -19.41 3.34
C TRP A 657 -34.48 -20.65 3.56
N LEU A 658 -34.36 -21.09 4.81
CA LEU A 658 -33.66 -22.30 5.24
C LEU A 658 -34.67 -23.20 5.97
N LEU A 659 -34.77 -24.47 5.56
CA LEU A 659 -35.55 -25.49 6.28
C LEU A 659 -34.60 -26.48 6.93
N GLN A 660 -34.47 -26.43 8.25
CA GLN A 660 -33.78 -27.45 9.04
C GLN A 660 -34.80 -28.42 9.63
N ILE A 661 -34.64 -29.71 9.38
CA ILE A 661 -35.44 -30.79 9.96
C ILE A 661 -34.53 -31.61 10.87
N TYR A 662 -34.92 -31.77 12.13
CA TYR A 662 -34.27 -32.64 13.11
C TYR A 662 -35.30 -33.57 13.75
N GLY A 663 -34.95 -34.84 13.95
CA GLY A 663 -35.75 -35.78 14.73
C GLY A 663 -34.92 -36.79 15.50
N ASN A 664 -35.48 -37.30 16.61
CA ASN A 664 -34.90 -38.42 17.37
C ASN A 664 -35.70 -39.69 17.12
N VAL A 665 -35.00 -40.79 16.81
CA VAL A 665 -35.56 -42.15 16.76
C VAL A 665 -35.18 -42.87 18.04
N TYR A 666 -36.16 -43.40 18.78
CA TYR A 666 -35.92 -44.22 19.96
C TYR A 666 -36.42 -45.65 19.71
N ASP A 667 -35.48 -46.60 19.62
CA ASP A 667 -35.70 -48.05 19.65
C ASP A 667 -34.85 -48.64 20.80
N ASN A 668 -35.40 -49.63 21.51
CA ASN A 668 -34.75 -50.38 22.59
C ASN A 668 -34.08 -51.69 22.08
N THR A 669 -33.86 -51.82 20.77
CA THR A 669 -33.12 -52.91 20.13
C THR A 669 -31.76 -52.41 19.59
N GLU A 670 -30.70 -53.23 19.67
CA GLU A 670 -29.30 -52.88 19.26
C GLU A 670 -29.11 -52.72 17.72
N GLY A 671 -30.16 -52.35 16.97
CA GLY A 671 -30.13 -52.17 15.51
C GLY A 671 -29.65 -50.78 15.07
N ILE A 672 -29.23 -50.66 13.81
CA ILE A 672 -28.98 -49.37 13.15
C ILE A 672 -30.31 -48.86 12.61
N ASP A 673 -30.73 -47.67 13.02
CA ASP A 673 -31.95 -47.00 12.56
C ASP A 673 -31.68 -46.17 11.30
N TYR A 674 -32.59 -46.24 10.33
CA TYR A 674 -32.52 -45.48 9.08
C TYR A 674 -33.67 -44.47 8.99
N CYS A 675 -33.36 -43.24 8.60
CA CYS A 675 -34.30 -42.14 8.47
C CYS A 675 -34.26 -41.52 7.09
N ASN A 676 -35.40 -41.53 6.39
CA ASN A 676 -35.56 -40.93 5.07
C ASN A 676 -36.48 -39.70 5.15
N ILE A 677 -35.97 -38.53 4.76
CA ILE A 677 -36.78 -37.32 4.58
C ILE A 677 -37.34 -37.35 3.15
N GLN A 678 -38.66 -37.30 3.04
CA GLN A 678 -39.35 -37.39 1.74
C GLN A 678 -40.13 -36.11 1.45
N PHE A 679 -40.03 -35.61 0.21
CA PHE A 679 -40.90 -34.55 -0.32
C PHE A 679 -41.93 -35.14 -1.28
N LEU A 680 -43.12 -34.57 -1.29
CA LEU A 680 -44.15 -34.95 -2.25
C LEU A 680 -43.88 -34.26 -3.58
N ASN A 681 -43.60 -35.03 -4.63
CA ASN A 681 -43.62 -34.51 -5.98
C ASN A 681 -45.07 -34.27 -6.40
N GLN A 682 -45.47 -33.00 -6.44
CA GLN A 682 -46.86 -32.61 -6.69
C GLN A 682 -47.29 -32.76 -8.16
N SER A 683 -46.36 -33.09 -9.06
CA SER A 683 -46.64 -33.34 -10.48
C SER A 683 -47.20 -34.75 -10.71
N ASN A 684 -46.73 -35.73 -9.93
CA ASN A 684 -47.10 -37.14 -10.06
C ASN A 684 -47.65 -37.76 -8.76
N ASN A 685 -47.76 -36.95 -7.70
CA ASN A 685 -48.26 -37.33 -6.38
C ASN A 685 -47.49 -38.49 -5.72
N GLN A 686 -46.18 -38.58 -5.99
CA GLN A 686 -45.28 -39.59 -5.41
C GLN A 686 -44.36 -38.96 -4.36
N TRP A 687 -44.16 -39.67 -3.25
CA TRP A 687 -43.16 -39.29 -2.24
C TRP A 687 -41.77 -39.68 -2.72
N VAL A 688 -40.87 -38.71 -2.80
CA VAL A 688 -39.48 -38.87 -3.25
C VAL A 688 -38.57 -38.71 -2.05
N THR A 689 -37.68 -39.67 -1.82
CA THR A 689 -36.64 -39.54 -0.79
C THR A 689 -35.61 -38.51 -1.24
N ILE A 690 -35.48 -37.45 -0.46
CA ILE A 690 -34.57 -36.32 -0.74
C ILE A 690 -33.27 -36.47 0.05
N SER A 691 -33.37 -37.03 1.25
CA SER A 691 -32.22 -37.30 2.12
C SER A 691 -32.42 -38.60 2.90
N SER A 692 -31.32 -39.30 3.13
CA SER A 692 -31.23 -40.54 3.92
C SER A 692 -30.09 -40.38 4.93
N SER A 693 -30.40 -40.40 6.22
CA SER A 693 -29.39 -40.30 7.29
C SER A 693 -29.74 -41.19 8.48
N THR A 694 -28.74 -41.51 9.30
CA THR A 694 -28.92 -42.20 10.59
C THR A 694 -29.27 -41.24 11.73
N GLU A 695 -29.12 -39.93 11.52
CA GLU A 695 -29.30 -38.89 12.55
C GLU A 695 -30.57 -38.02 12.35
N CYS A 696 -31.39 -38.29 11.32
CA CYS A 696 -32.57 -37.49 10.94
C CYS A 696 -32.32 -35.96 10.96
N ASN A 697 -31.18 -35.49 10.46
CA ASN A 697 -30.84 -34.05 10.44
C ASN A 697 -30.43 -33.60 9.03
N ASP A 698 -31.12 -32.61 8.47
CA ASP A 698 -30.75 -32.03 7.18
C ASP A 698 -31.26 -30.59 6.99
N VAL A 699 -30.62 -29.85 6.07
CA VAL A 699 -30.94 -28.45 5.71
C VAL A 699 -31.20 -28.33 4.20
N PHE A 700 -32.41 -27.88 3.84
CA PHE A 700 -32.86 -27.78 2.45
C PHE A 700 -32.98 -26.32 1.97
N TYR A 701 -32.55 -26.07 0.72
CA TYR A 701 -32.46 -24.74 0.10
C TYR A 701 -33.54 -24.47 -0.95
N ASN A 702 -33.77 -23.20 -1.24
CA ASN A 702 -34.88 -22.70 -2.07
C ASN A 702 -35.01 -23.38 -3.45
N GLY A 703 -33.92 -23.68 -4.18
CA GLY A 703 -34.01 -24.32 -5.50
C GLY A 703 -34.63 -25.72 -5.45
N LEU A 704 -34.21 -26.54 -4.49
CA LEU A 704 -34.76 -27.88 -4.25
C LEU A 704 -36.18 -27.81 -3.67
N LEU A 705 -36.44 -26.86 -2.76
CA LEU A 705 -37.77 -26.66 -2.21
C LEU A 705 -38.77 -26.23 -3.31
N GLN A 706 -38.35 -25.39 -4.25
CA GLN A 706 -39.18 -24.96 -5.38
C GLN A 706 -39.53 -26.11 -6.32
N GLU A 707 -38.59 -27.00 -6.64
CA GLU A 707 -38.79 -28.16 -7.53
C GLU A 707 -39.97 -29.06 -7.10
N TYR A 708 -40.14 -29.26 -5.78
CA TYR A 708 -41.19 -30.13 -5.23
C TYR A 708 -42.41 -29.35 -4.70
N SER A 709 -42.41 -28.02 -4.84
CA SER A 709 -43.49 -27.15 -4.38
C SER A 709 -44.47 -26.79 -5.49
N LYS A 710 -45.69 -26.38 -5.10
CA LYS A 710 -46.71 -25.88 -6.01
C LYS A 710 -47.06 -24.44 -5.66
N TYR A 711 -47.00 -23.55 -6.63
CA TYR A 711 -47.44 -22.17 -6.46
C TYR A 711 -48.97 -22.09 -6.46
N ASN A 712 -49.54 -21.50 -5.41
CA ASN A 712 -50.99 -21.38 -5.25
C ASN A 712 -51.55 -19.99 -5.59
N GLY A 713 -50.71 -19.08 -6.11
CA GLY A 713 -51.08 -17.69 -6.40
C GLY A 713 -50.68 -16.69 -5.32
N GLN A 714 -50.23 -17.15 -4.14
CA GLN A 714 -49.78 -16.29 -3.04
C GLN A 714 -48.46 -16.78 -2.40
N TYR A 715 -48.26 -18.11 -2.32
CA TYR A 715 -47.07 -18.77 -1.77
C TYR A 715 -46.76 -20.05 -2.56
N TYR A 716 -45.51 -20.51 -2.50
CA TYR A 716 -45.15 -21.89 -2.81
C TYR A 716 -45.51 -22.78 -1.62
N GLN A 717 -46.16 -23.92 -1.89
CA GLN A 717 -46.55 -24.92 -0.90
C GLN A 717 -45.75 -26.22 -1.13
N LEU A 718 -45.10 -26.76 -0.10
CA LEU A 718 -44.36 -28.02 -0.14
C LEU A 718 -44.87 -28.98 0.94
N TYR A 719 -45.10 -30.25 0.59
CA TYR A 719 -45.41 -31.32 1.54
C TYR A 719 -44.18 -32.18 1.79
N TYR A 720 -43.93 -32.51 3.06
CA TYR A 720 -42.83 -33.39 3.48
C TYR A 720 -43.30 -34.40 4.55
N ARG A 721 -42.54 -35.48 4.73
CA ARG A 721 -42.70 -36.47 5.81
C ARG A 721 -41.38 -37.17 6.13
N ILE A 722 -41.33 -37.87 7.26
CA ILE A 722 -40.19 -38.69 7.68
C ILE A 722 -40.60 -40.16 7.66
N TYR A 723 -39.78 -41.00 7.01
CA TYR A 723 -39.94 -42.46 6.96
C TYR A 723 -38.78 -43.10 7.73
N GLY A 724 -39.06 -43.68 8.90
CA GLY A 724 -38.08 -44.38 9.73
C GLY A 724 -38.29 -45.89 9.69
N TYR A 725 -37.21 -46.65 9.61
CA TYR A 725 -37.25 -48.12 9.60
C TYR A 725 -36.00 -48.72 10.23
N ASN A 726 -36.17 -49.90 10.84
CA ASN A 726 -35.06 -50.70 11.35
C ASN A 726 -34.85 -51.97 10.51
N ASN A 727 -33.74 -52.67 10.76
CA ASN A 727 -33.36 -53.89 10.04
C ASN A 727 -34.28 -55.10 10.31
N TYR A 728 -35.22 -55.00 11.24
CA TYR A 728 -36.20 -56.04 11.57
C TYR A 728 -37.53 -55.87 10.84
N GLY A 729 -37.62 -54.90 9.93
CA GLY A 729 -38.83 -54.63 9.14
C GLY A 729 -39.92 -53.90 9.92
N LEU A 730 -39.62 -53.41 11.13
CA LEU A 730 -40.47 -52.44 11.82
C LEU A 730 -40.19 -51.07 11.21
N TYR A 731 -41.25 -50.40 10.78
CA TYR A 731 -41.19 -49.08 10.18
C TYR A 731 -42.29 -48.22 10.76
N ASN A 732 -42.05 -46.92 10.79
CA ASN A 732 -43.04 -45.95 11.20
C ASN A 732 -42.85 -44.66 10.37
N ILE A 733 -43.96 -44.01 10.02
CA ILE A 733 -44.00 -42.87 9.11
C ILE A 733 -44.68 -41.72 9.85
N THR A 734 -44.06 -40.54 9.86
CA THR A 734 -44.72 -39.37 10.43
C THR A 734 -45.92 -38.97 9.57
N PRO A 735 -46.96 -38.36 10.16
CA PRO A 735 -48.00 -37.69 9.40
C PRO A 735 -47.39 -36.71 8.38
N GLU A 736 -48.10 -36.50 7.27
CA GLU A 736 -47.72 -35.49 6.28
C GLU A 736 -47.75 -34.09 6.89
N GLN A 737 -46.76 -33.28 6.52
CA GLN A 737 -46.61 -31.91 7.01
C GLN A 737 -46.40 -30.97 5.83
N VAL A 738 -46.74 -29.69 6.01
CA VAL A 738 -46.77 -28.69 4.94
C VAL A 738 -46.05 -27.41 5.33
N ILE A 739 -45.33 -26.82 4.38
CA ILE A 739 -44.59 -25.56 4.54
C ILE A 739 -44.98 -24.60 3.41
N TYR A 740 -45.08 -23.31 3.75
CA TYR A 740 -45.40 -22.23 2.82
C TYR A 740 -44.25 -21.23 2.73
N PHE A 741 -43.84 -20.83 1.53
CA PHE A 741 -42.77 -19.85 1.31
C PHE A 741 -43.04 -18.88 0.14
N SER A 742 -42.39 -17.72 0.15
CA SER A 742 -42.70 -16.59 -0.76
C SER A 742 -42.30 -16.85 -2.23
N PRO A 743 -43.08 -16.39 -3.22
CA PRO A 743 -42.76 -16.52 -4.64
C PRO A 743 -41.57 -15.67 -5.12
N ASN A 744 -41.09 -14.71 -4.34
CA ASN A 744 -39.97 -13.83 -4.69
C ASN A 744 -38.59 -14.41 -4.33
N SER A 745 -38.48 -15.71 -4.09
CA SER A 745 -37.24 -16.33 -3.61
C SER A 745 -36.29 -16.68 -4.77
N GLN A 746 -35.06 -16.17 -4.73
CA GLN A 746 -34.05 -16.40 -5.77
C GLN A 746 -33.38 -17.78 -5.65
N ASN A 747 -32.88 -18.33 -6.76
CA ASN A 747 -32.01 -19.51 -6.72
C ASN A 747 -30.67 -19.11 -6.10
N ILE A 748 -30.30 -19.79 -5.01
CA ILE A 748 -29.07 -19.54 -4.27
C ILE A 748 -28.30 -20.87 -4.11
N THR A 749 -26.98 -20.79 -4.12
CA THR A 749 -26.10 -21.89 -3.73
C THR A 749 -25.45 -21.55 -2.40
N VAL A 750 -25.46 -22.44 -1.41
CA VAL A 750 -24.83 -22.18 -0.10
C VAL A 750 -23.55 -23.01 0.04
N ILE A 751 -22.47 -22.38 0.49
CA ILE A 751 -21.16 -23.03 0.64
C ILE A 751 -20.77 -23.12 2.12
N ASN A 752 -20.63 -24.34 2.64
CA ASN A 752 -20.17 -24.59 4.01
C ASN A 752 -18.65 -24.41 4.11
N ASN A 753 -18.17 -23.85 5.22
CA ASN A 753 -16.75 -23.61 5.49
C ASN A 753 -15.94 -24.90 5.75
N SER A 754 -16.57 -26.06 5.90
CA SER A 754 -15.91 -27.36 5.98
C SER A 754 -15.41 -27.90 4.62
N LEU A 755 -15.79 -27.24 3.52
CA LEU A 755 -15.44 -27.66 2.16
C LEU A 755 -14.02 -27.23 1.79
N THR A 756 -13.33 -28.09 1.04
CA THR A 756 -12.00 -27.78 0.50
C THR A 756 -12.07 -26.73 -0.61
N ASN A 757 -10.97 -26.00 -0.85
CA ASN A 757 -10.88 -25.02 -1.93
C ASN A 757 -11.34 -25.56 -3.31
N ASN A 758 -11.00 -26.81 -3.64
CA ASN A 758 -11.41 -27.43 -4.90
C ASN A 758 -12.92 -27.68 -4.97
N GLN A 759 -13.53 -28.13 -3.87
CA GLN A 759 -14.99 -28.29 -3.80
C GLN A 759 -15.71 -26.96 -3.93
N ILE A 760 -15.22 -25.91 -3.26
CA ILE A 760 -15.79 -24.56 -3.33
C ILE A 760 -15.72 -24.02 -4.76
N ASN A 761 -14.55 -24.11 -5.42
CA ASN A 761 -14.41 -23.71 -6.82
C ASN A 761 -15.36 -24.48 -7.75
N ASN A 762 -15.48 -25.80 -7.58
CA ASN A 762 -16.40 -26.62 -8.38
C ASN A 762 -17.87 -26.21 -8.18
N ILE A 763 -18.27 -25.85 -6.96
CA ILE A 763 -19.62 -25.39 -6.65
C ILE A 763 -19.90 -24.02 -7.29
N ILE A 764 -18.96 -23.08 -7.21
CA ILE A 764 -19.09 -21.77 -7.86
C ILE A 764 -19.19 -21.92 -9.38
N GLN A 765 -18.33 -22.75 -9.98
CA GLN A 765 -18.36 -23.04 -11.42
C GLN A 765 -19.66 -23.75 -11.82
N GLY A 766 -20.15 -24.69 -11.00
CA GLY A 766 -21.47 -25.30 -11.17
C GLY A 766 -22.60 -24.27 -11.10
N SER A 767 -22.50 -23.29 -10.20
CA SER A 767 -23.48 -22.20 -10.06
C SER A 767 -23.49 -21.30 -11.31
N ILE A 768 -22.31 -20.93 -11.81
CA ILE A 768 -22.16 -20.18 -13.07
C ILE A 768 -22.78 -20.98 -14.23
N ASN A 769 -22.44 -22.27 -14.37
CA ASN A 769 -22.94 -23.12 -15.46
C ASN A 769 -24.47 -23.27 -15.44
N ASN A 770 -25.05 -23.39 -14.24
CA ASN A 770 -26.48 -23.56 -14.03
C ASN A 770 -27.26 -22.24 -13.89
N ASN A 771 -26.64 -21.08 -14.16
CA ASN A 771 -27.25 -19.76 -14.04
C ASN A 771 -27.84 -19.47 -12.64
N ILE A 772 -27.16 -19.92 -11.59
CA ILE A 772 -27.50 -19.58 -10.21
C ILE A 772 -26.79 -18.25 -9.88
N PRO A 773 -27.51 -17.14 -9.73
CA PRO A 773 -26.91 -15.81 -9.69
C PRO A 773 -26.25 -15.49 -8.35
N ILE A 774 -26.60 -16.18 -7.25
CA ILE A 774 -26.11 -15.87 -5.91
C ILE A 774 -25.50 -17.11 -5.26
N VAL A 775 -24.28 -16.96 -4.76
CA VAL A 775 -23.56 -17.93 -3.93
C VAL A 775 -23.39 -17.34 -2.53
N VAL A 776 -24.01 -17.99 -1.54
CA VAL A 776 -24.06 -17.54 -0.15
C VAL A 776 -23.03 -18.28 0.69
N PHE A 777 -22.27 -17.51 1.47
CA PHE A 777 -21.31 -18.00 2.45
C PHE A 777 -21.85 -17.69 3.86
N PRO A 778 -22.29 -18.71 4.63
CA PRO A 778 -22.57 -18.56 6.06
C PRO A 778 -21.36 -18.04 6.85
N GLN A 779 -21.59 -17.53 8.06
CA GLN A 779 -20.50 -17.08 8.93
C GLN A 779 -19.43 -18.18 9.08
N GLY A 780 -18.17 -17.80 9.02
CA GLY A 780 -17.06 -18.75 9.12
C GLY A 780 -15.81 -18.27 8.41
N ILE A 781 -14.73 -19.04 8.62
CA ILE A 781 -13.45 -18.86 7.94
C ILE A 781 -13.36 -19.87 6.80
N TYR A 782 -13.08 -19.40 5.59
CA TYR A 782 -12.97 -20.22 4.38
C TYR A 782 -11.54 -20.14 3.85
N LEU A 783 -10.90 -21.30 3.72
CA LEU A 783 -9.57 -21.42 3.10
C LEU A 783 -9.76 -21.56 1.58
N VAL A 784 -9.53 -20.48 0.84
CA VAL A 784 -9.84 -20.39 -0.59
C VAL A 784 -8.78 -19.66 -1.42
N ASN A 785 -8.61 -20.12 -2.66
CA ASN A 785 -8.08 -19.37 -3.78
C ASN A 785 -9.07 -19.62 -4.92
N LEU A 786 -10.01 -18.68 -5.10
CA LEU A 786 -11.12 -18.80 -6.03
C LEU A 786 -10.71 -18.31 -7.41
N ASN A 787 -11.05 -19.08 -8.45
CA ASN A 787 -10.93 -18.65 -9.83
C ASN A 787 -12.32 -18.52 -10.46
N ILE A 788 -12.76 -17.27 -10.63
CA ILE A 788 -14.13 -16.93 -11.01
C ILE A 788 -14.13 -16.46 -12.45
N ASN A 789 -14.83 -17.22 -13.30
CA ASN A 789 -15.01 -16.89 -14.72
C ASN A 789 -16.49 -17.07 -15.08
N PRO A 790 -17.32 -16.03 -14.93
CA PRO A 790 -18.75 -16.10 -15.18
C PRO A 790 -19.15 -16.19 -16.66
N GLN A 791 -18.22 -16.02 -17.61
CA GLN A 791 -18.45 -16.22 -19.06
C GLN A 791 -19.69 -15.51 -19.64
N GLY A 792 -19.85 -14.22 -19.33
CA GLY A 792 -20.96 -13.35 -19.75
C GLY A 792 -22.15 -13.34 -18.79
N LYS A 793 -22.10 -14.09 -17.69
CA LYS A 793 -23.15 -14.15 -16.66
C LYS A 793 -22.83 -13.22 -15.48
N ASN A 794 -23.85 -12.89 -14.69
CA ASN A 794 -23.68 -12.17 -13.43
C ASN A 794 -23.65 -13.19 -12.28
N ILE A 795 -22.73 -13.01 -11.34
CA ILE A 795 -22.68 -13.80 -10.11
C ILE A 795 -22.44 -12.89 -8.90
N GLU A 796 -23.12 -13.17 -7.80
CA GLU A 796 -22.94 -12.53 -6.50
C GLU A 796 -22.38 -13.53 -5.50
N LEU A 797 -21.30 -13.16 -4.82
CA LEU A 797 -20.80 -13.82 -3.62
C LEU A 797 -21.29 -13.02 -2.41
N LEU A 798 -22.15 -13.63 -1.60
CA LEU A 798 -22.83 -12.96 -0.50
C LEU A 798 -22.46 -13.61 0.84
N GLY A 799 -21.89 -12.85 1.76
CA GLY A 799 -21.69 -13.28 3.15
C GLY A 799 -22.93 -13.07 4.02
N SER A 800 -23.36 -14.11 4.75
CA SER A 800 -24.43 -14.03 5.76
C SER A 800 -23.84 -14.04 7.17
N GLY A 801 -23.22 -12.92 7.53
CA GLY A 801 -22.60 -12.70 8.85
C GLY A 801 -21.11 -12.37 8.73
N ASN A 802 -20.31 -12.77 9.73
CA ASN A 802 -18.87 -12.57 9.69
C ASN A 802 -18.20 -13.66 8.85
N VAL A 803 -18.06 -13.41 7.56
CA VAL A 803 -17.36 -14.29 6.61
C VAL A 803 -15.94 -13.79 6.40
N LEU A 804 -14.96 -14.67 6.58
CA LEU A 804 -13.54 -14.38 6.35
C LEU A 804 -12.97 -15.37 5.33
N PHE A 805 -12.40 -14.87 4.25
CA PHE A 805 -11.60 -15.66 3.32
C PHE A 805 -10.11 -15.51 3.64
N GLU A 806 -9.46 -16.65 3.81
CA GLU A 806 -8.02 -16.77 3.95
C GLU A 806 -7.46 -17.62 2.80
N PRO A 807 -6.22 -17.39 2.34
CA PRO A 807 -5.67 -18.12 1.22
C PRO A 807 -5.43 -19.60 1.57
N ALA A 808 -6.00 -20.54 0.79
CA ALA A 808 -5.65 -21.96 0.90
C ALA A 808 -4.18 -22.23 0.54
N ASN A 809 -3.66 -21.48 -0.42
CA ASN A 809 -2.27 -21.37 -0.81
C ASN A 809 -1.85 -19.89 -0.67
N PRO A 810 -0.99 -19.56 0.31
CA PRO A 810 -0.54 -18.19 0.56
C PRO A 810 0.16 -17.51 -0.62
N GLY A 811 0.64 -18.28 -1.61
CA GLY A 811 1.32 -17.79 -2.81
C GLY A 811 0.40 -17.29 -3.93
N LEU A 812 -0.92 -17.47 -3.80
CA LEU A 812 -1.90 -17.14 -4.85
C LEU A 812 -2.91 -16.08 -4.36
N PRO A 813 -3.54 -15.32 -5.28
CA PRO A 813 -4.66 -14.46 -4.94
C PRO A 813 -5.80 -15.22 -4.26
N VAL A 814 -6.47 -14.60 -3.29
CA VAL A 814 -7.65 -15.21 -2.63
C VAL A 814 -8.80 -15.32 -3.62
N ILE A 815 -8.99 -14.29 -4.47
CA ILE A 815 -9.96 -14.32 -5.56
C ILE A 815 -9.28 -13.79 -6.84
N ASN A 816 -9.34 -14.60 -7.89
CA ASN A 816 -8.99 -14.23 -9.25
C ASN A 816 -10.27 -14.13 -10.08
N ILE A 817 -10.51 -12.99 -10.72
CA ILE A 817 -11.69 -12.73 -11.56
C ILE A 817 -11.23 -12.59 -13.00
N GLU A 818 -11.60 -13.56 -13.83
CA GLU A 818 -11.13 -13.65 -15.22
C GLU A 818 -12.01 -12.88 -16.22
N SER A 819 -13.33 -12.77 -15.97
CA SER A 819 -14.25 -12.07 -16.86
C SER A 819 -15.55 -11.65 -16.16
N SER A 820 -16.41 -10.89 -16.87
CA SER A 820 -17.84 -10.68 -16.57
C SER A 820 -18.16 -9.92 -15.28
N ASN A 821 -19.42 -9.95 -14.81
CA ASN A 821 -19.90 -9.15 -13.68
C ASN A 821 -19.93 -9.97 -12.38
N VAL A 822 -19.13 -9.58 -11.40
CA VAL A 822 -19.03 -10.23 -10.08
C VAL A 822 -19.37 -9.24 -8.98
N ASN A 823 -20.37 -9.56 -8.16
CA ASN A 823 -20.66 -8.82 -6.94
C ASN A 823 -20.04 -9.55 -5.74
N ILE A 824 -19.40 -8.82 -4.82
CA ILE A 824 -18.85 -9.33 -3.57
C ILE A 824 -19.45 -8.49 -2.44
N THR A 825 -20.29 -9.10 -1.61
CA THR A 825 -21.08 -8.40 -0.60
C THR A 825 -20.85 -9.03 0.77
N ASN A 826 -20.48 -8.24 1.79
CA ASN A 826 -20.26 -8.69 3.17
C ASN A 826 -19.23 -9.83 3.33
N ILE A 827 -18.14 -9.81 2.55
CA ILE A 827 -17.08 -10.83 2.63
C ILE A 827 -15.76 -10.14 3.00
N ASN A 828 -15.18 -10.54 4.13
CA ASN A 828 -13.87 -10.05 4.54
C ASN A 828 -12.78 -10.96 3.98
N ILE A 829 -11.61 -10.39 3.69
CA ILE A 829 -10.45 -11.12 3.17
C ILE A 829 -9.22 -10.76 4.00
N GLN A 830 -8.44 -11.76 4.39
CA GLN A 830 -7.15 -11.58 5.06
C GLN A 830 -6.08 -12.42 4.36
N THR A 831 -5.01 -11.78 3.90
CA THR A 831 -3.90 -12.45 3.21
C THR A 831 -2.58 -11.72 3.37
N ASN A 832 -1.46 -12.43 3.18
CA ASN A 832 -0.11 -11.85 3.18
C ASN A 832 0.36 -11.39 1.79
N LEU A 833 -0.34 -11.76 0.70
CA LEU A 833 0.04 -11.38 -0.67
C LEU A 833 -1.07 -10.62 -1.38
N PHE A 834 -1.80 -11.24 -2.32
CA PHE A 834 -2.82 -10.56 -3.12
C PHE A 834 -4.20 -10.98 -2.61
N ALA A 835 -5.09 -10.03 -2.35
CA ALA A 835 -6.47 -10.38 -2.00
C ALA A 835 -7.29 -10.62 -3.27
N LEU A 836 -7.47 -9.60 -4.10
CA LEU A 836 -8.18 -9.72 -5.38
C LEU A 836 -7.27 -9.40 -6.56
N ARG A 837 -7.40 -10.20 -7.62
CA ARG A 837 -6.82 -9.91 -8.92
C ARG A 837 -7.90 -9.92 -9.99
N LEU A 838 -8.00 -8.81 -10.72
CA LEU A 838 -8.97 -8.59 -11.79
C LEU A 838 -8.23 -8.63 -13.12
N THR A 839 -8.53 -9.64 -13.92
CA THR A 839 -7.97 -9.77 -15.27
C THR A 839 -8.88 -9.08 -16.28
N ASN A 840 -10.21 -9.18 -16.17
CA ASN A 840 -11.18 -8.50 -17.04
C ASN A 840 -12.58 -8.56 -16.38
N GLY A 841 -13.45 -7.58 -16.67
CA GLY A 841 -14.86 -7.61 -16.28
C GLY A 841 -15.31 -6.43 -15.42
N THR A 842 -16.50 -6.57 -14.83
CA THR A 842 -17.06 -5.63 -13.86
C THR A 842 -17.05 -6.30 -12.49
N VAL A 843 -16.50 -5.63 -11.47
CA VAL A 843 -16.50 -6.12 -10.11
C VAL A 843 -17.10 -5.07 -9.21
N ASN A 844 -18.11 -5.45 -8.44
CA ASN A 844 -18.75 -4.58 -7.47
C ASN A 844 -18.52 -5.13 -6.06
N ILE A 845 -17.92 -4.34 -5.18
CA ILE A 845 -17.59 -4.72 -3.80
C ILE A 845 -18.40 -3.87 -2.85
N TYR A 846 -19.12 -4.51 -1.94
CA TYR A 846 -20.00 -3.85 -0.97
C TYR A 846 -19.70 -4.32 0.45
N ASN A 847 -19.60 -3.38 1.40
CA ASN A 847 -19.55 -3.66 2.84
C ASN A 847 -18.49 -4.72 3.23
N SER A 848 -17.31 -4.69 2.62
CA SER A 848 -16.32 -5.75 2.71
C SER A 848 -14.98 -5.20 3.20
N ASN A 849 -14.31 -5.91 4.11
CA ASN A 849 -12.96 -5.54 4.59
C ASN A 849 -11.90 -6.43 3.94
N ILE A 850 -11.12 -5.87 3.05
CA ILE A 850 -10.06 -6.54 2.29
C ILE A 850 -8.71 -6.12 2.87
N ASN A 851 -8.01 -7.05 3.52
CA ASN A 851 -6.72 -6.82 4.15
C ASN A 851 -5.64 -7.70 3.52
N SER A 852 -4.57 -7.06 3.07
CA SER A 852 -3.57 -7.68 2.23
C SER A 852 -2.13 -7.26 2.58
N GLY A 853 -1.20 -8.22 2.58
CA GLY A 853 0.23 -8.00 2.81
C GLY A 853 1.01 -7.51 1.57
N LEU A 854 0.38 -7.39 0.40
CA LEU A 854 0.95 -6.76 -0.79
C LEU A 854 -0.03 -5.80 -1.48
N PHE A 855 -0.98 -6.32 -2.26
CA PHE A 855 -2.00 -5.52 -2.94
C PHE A 855 -3.40 -5.94 -2.49
N GLY A 856 -4.24 -4.99 -2.09
CA GLY A 856 -5.65 -5.27 -1.80
C GLY A 856 -6.37 -5.72 -3.06
N ILE A 857 -6.38 -4.86 -4.07
CA ILE A 857 -6.97 -5.13 -5.37
C ILE A 857 -5.96 -4.80 -6.46
N GLN A 858 -5.66 -5.76 -7.32
CA GLN A 858 -4.82 -5.56 -8.51
C GLN A 858 -5.67 -5.68 -9.78
N VAL A 859 -5.59 -4.68 -10.66
CA VAL A 859 -6.28 -4.69 -11.97
C VAL A 859 -5.24 -4.81 -13.09
N GLU A 860 -5.25 -5.93 -13.81
CA GLU A 860 -4.22 -6.29 -14.80
C GLU A 860 -4.61 -5.93 -16.24
N ASN A 861 -5.89 -5.93 -16.60
CA ASN A 861 -6.39 -5.40 -17.89
C ASN A 861 -7.65 -4.53 -17.69
N PRO A 862 -8.09 -3.78 -18.71
CA PRO A 862 -9.20 -2.84 -18.59
C PRO A 862 -10.45 -3.48 -17.98
N SER A 863 -10.85 -2.97 -16.83
CA SER A 863 -11.96 -3.50 -16.03
C SER A 863 -12.81 -2.36 -15.46
N ILE A 864 -14.02 -2.69 -15.01
CA ILE A 864 -14.86 -1.78 -14.20
C ILE A 864 -14.76 -2.25 -12.75
N LEU A 865 -14.27 -1.38 -11.86
CA LEU A 865 -14.11 -1.66 -10.44
C LEU A 865 -14.97 -0.70 -9.63
N ASN A 866 -16.03 -1.22 -9.03
CA ASN A 866 -16.89 -0.45 -8.15
C ASN A 866 -16.73 -0.92 -6.70
N ILE A 867 -16.54 0.02 -5.77
CA ILE A 867 -16.31 -0.26 -4.35
C ILE A 867 -17.17 0.69 -3.53
N TYR A 868 -17.97 0.14 -2.62
CA TYR A 868 -18.88 0.90 -1.78
C TYR A 868 -18.79 0.45 -0.32
N ASN A 869 -18.76 1.43 0.60
CA ASN A 869 -18.83 1.20 2.05
C ASN A 869 -17.84 0.14 2.56
N SER A 870 -16.64 0.08 1.98
CA SER A 870 -15.70 -1.02 2.19
C SER A 870 -14.38 -0.51 2.77
N THR A 871 -13.57 -1.41 3.33
CA THR A 871 -12.20 -1.09 3.75
C THR A 871 -11.22 -1.87 2.90
N ILE A 872 -10.33 -1.18 2.19
CA ILE A 872 -9.31 -1.80 1.34
C ILE A 872 -7.93 -1.44 1.88
N ASN A 873 -7.25 -2.42 2.45
CA ASN A 873 -5.93 -2.30 3.03
C ASN A 873 -4.95 -3.17 2.26
N GLY A 874 -3.88 -2.57 1.76
CA GLY A 874 -2.78 -3.29 1.13
C GLY A 874 -1.44 -2.78 1.63
N ASN A 875 -0.52 -3.64 2.02
CA ASN A 875 0.77 -3.18 2.54
C ASN A 875 1.53 -2.28 1.55
N ILE A 876 1.39 -2.50 0.24
CA ILE A 876 2.03 -1.68 -0.79
C ILE A 876 1.00 -0.84 -1.54
N GLY A 877 -0.03 -1.46 -2.08
CA GLY A 877 -1.11 -0.74 -2.75
C GLY A 877 -2.46 -1.24 -2.29
N ALA A 878 -3.37 -0.35 -1.89
CA ALA A 878 -4.74 -0.77 -1.60
C ALA A 878 -5.46 -1.11 -2.91
N ILE A 879 -5.44 -0.20 -3.88
CA ILE A 879 -5.95 -0.40 -5.25
C ILE A 879 -4.84 -0.07 -6.24
N TYR A 880 -4.48 -1.03 -7.09
CA TYR A 880 -3.36 -0.89 -8.02
C TYR A 880 -3.73 -1.36 -9.43
N GLY A 881 -4.01 -0.41 -10.33
CA GLY A 881 -4.37 -0.66 -11.73
C GLY A 881 -3.20 -0.48 -12.69
N THR A 882 -2.57 -1.58 -13.10
CA THR A 882 -1.60 -1.55 -14.22
C THR A 882 -2.28 -1.65 -15.57
N GLY A 883 -3.45 -2.29 -15.61
CA GLY A 883 -4.26 -2.52 -16.79
C GLY A 883 -5.36 -1.49 -17.05
N THR A 884 -5.39 -0.39 -16.31
CA THR A 884 -6.48 0.60 -16.29
C THR A 884 -7.77 0.06 -15.68
N PHE A 885 -8.46 0.83 -14.85
CA PHE A 885 -9.90 0.65 -14.63
C PHE A 885 -10.66 1.88 -15.10
N GLN A 886 -11.87 1.69 -15.63
CA GLN A 886 -12.61 2.75 -16.30
C GLN A 886 -14.10 2.64 -15.96
N ASN A 887 -14.85 3.73 -16.10
CA ASN A 887 -16.28 3.78 -15.77
C ASN A 887 -16.58 3.23 -14.37
N SER A 888 -15.70 3.54 -13.43
CA SER A 888 -15.56 2.88 -12.12
C SER A 888 -15.91 3.85 -11.00
N THR A 889 -16.47 3.35 -9.90
CA THR A 889 -16.86 4.19 -8.75
C THR A 889 -16.30 3.63 -7.46
N ILE A 890 -15.51 4.43 -6.74
CA ILE A 890 -14.99 4.11 -5.41
C ILE A 890 -15.62 5.11 -4.45
N GLU A 891 -16.48 4.63 -3.55
CA GLU A 891 -17.31 5.51 -2.73
C GLU A 891 -17.46 5.05 -1.27
N ASN A 892 -17.52 6.02 -0.34
CA ASN A 892 -17.79 5.80 1.09
C ASN A 892 -16.84 4.79 1.75
N SER A 893 -15.61 4.68 1.27
CA SER A 893 -14.69 3.59 1.64
C SER A 893 -13.43 4.10 2.35
N ASN A 894 -12.82 3.22 3.16
CA ASN A 894 -11.53 3.46 3.80
C ASN A 894 -10.42 2.75 2.99
N ILE A 895 -9.37 3.48 2.61
CA ILE A 895 -8.33 2.98 1.71
C ILE A 895 -6.97 3.26 2.34
N GLN A 896 -6.19 2.22 2.63
CA GLN A 896 -4.91 2.36 3.34
C GLN A 896 -3.78 1.52 2.76
N SER A 897 -2.59 2.12 2.65
CA SER A 897 -1.38 1.39 2.22
C SER A 897 -0.06 2.05 2.61
N SER A 898 1.07 1.39 2.34
CA SER A 898 2.39 2.02 2.52
C SER A 898 2.92 2.75 1.28
N VAL A 899 2.32 2.59 0.10
CA VAL A 899 2.81 3.25 -1.13
C VAL A 899 1.68 3.89 -1.92
N TRP A 900 0.70 3.13 -2.41
CA TRP A 900 -0.38 3.65 -3.25
C TRP A 900 -1.75 3.43 -2.60
N GLY A 901 -2.49 4.48 -2.28
CA GLY A 901 -3.89 4.34 -1.87
C GLY A 901 -4.70 3.86 -3.08
N ILE A 902 -4.83 4.74 -4.06
CA ILE A 902 -5.42 4.45 -5.37
C ILE A 902 -4.40 4.82 -6.44
N TYR A 903 -3.96 3.83 -7.22
CA TYR A 903 -3.17 4.05 -8.42
C TYR A 903 -3.90 3.50 -9.63
N ASP A 904 -4.00 4.31 -10.69
CA ASP A 904 -4.46 3.84 -11.99
C ASP A 904 -3.71 4.50 -13.14
N ASN A 905 -3.49 3.74 -14.22
CA ASN A 905 -2.76 4.18 -15.41
C ASN A 905 -3.72 4.37 -16.59
N ASN A 906 -3.78 5.56 -17.18
CA ASN A 906 -4.76 5.98 -18.20
C ASN A 906 -6.24 5.90 -17.79
N PRO A 907 -6.63 6.38 -16.58
CA PRO A 907 -8.00 6.26 -16.08
C PRO A 907 -9.02 7.05 -16.93
N GLU A 908 -10.18 6.47 -17.19
CA GLU A 908 -11.30 7.13 -17.89
C GLU A 908 -12.63 7.00 -17.16
N ASN A 909 -13.33 8.12 -16.96
CA ASN A 909 -14.66 8.19 -16.34
C ASN A 909 -14.74 7.52 -14.95
N ILE A 910 -13.71 7.68 -14.12
CA ILE A 910 -13.68 7.16 -12.74
C ILE A 910 -14.24 8.20 -11.77
N ILE A 911 -15.02 7.75 -10.79
CA ILE A 911 -15.53 8.54 -9.68
C ILE A 911 -14.89 8.04 -8.38
N ILE A 912 -14.22 8.91 -7.65
CA ILE A 912 -13.67 8.65 -6.32
C ILE A 912 -14.36 9.62 -5.37
N ASN A 913 -15.37 9.16 -4.62
CA ASN A 913 -16.27 10.00 -3.83
C ASN A 913 -16.30 9.65 -2.34
N ASN A 914 -16.18 10.65 -1.46
CA ASN A 914 -16.44 10.50 -0.02
C ASN A 914 -15.63 9.36 0.65
N ASN A 915 -14.37 9.16 0.24
CA ASN A 915 -13.49 8.15 0.80
C ASN A 915 -12.53 8.76 1.83
N ASN A 916 -12.02 7.92 2.74
CA ASN A 916 -10.90 8.24 3.60
C ASN A 916 -9.66 7.48 3.12
N ILE A 917 -8.66 8.21 2.63
CA ILE A 917 -7.52 7.67 1.91
C ILE A 917 -6.24 8.08 2.65
N ASN A 918 -5.49 7.10 3.12
CA ASN A 918 -4.21 7.30 3.79
C ASN A 918 -3.19 6.28 3.30
N ALA A 919 -2.23 6.76 2.51
CA ALA A 919 -1.09 6.00 2.06
C ALA A 919 0.21 6.72 2.42
N ASN A 920 1.29 6.00 2.75
CA ASN A 920 2.51 6.71 3.16
C ASN A 920 3.19 7.49 2.02
N ILE A 921 2.90 7.22 0.74
CA ILE A 921 3.54 7.89 -0.42
C ILE A 921 2.54 8.58 -1.33
N PHE A 922 1.64 7.85 -1.99
CA PHE A 922 0.68 8.39 -2.95
C PHE A 922 -0.75 8.09 -2.48
N GLY A 923 -1.54 9.12 -2.17
CA GLY A 923 -2.94 8.96 -1.80
C GLY A 923 -3.77 8.53 -3.00
N ILE A 924 -3.94 9.44 -3.95
CA ILE A 924 -4.55 9.18 -5.27
C ILE A 924 -3.55 9.56 -6.35
N ASP A 925 -3.15 8.62 -7.19
CA ASP A 925 -2.23 8.81 -8.31
C ASP A 925 -2.87 8.30 -9.60
N LEU A 926 -3.35 9.25 -10.41
CA LEU A 926 -3.91 8.99 -11.74
C LEU A 926 -2.83 9.30 -12.77
N ASP A 927 -2.08 8.27 -13.17
CA ASP A 927 -0.97 8.36 -14.11
C ASP A 927 -1.42 8.10 -15.56
N GLY A 928 -0.53 8.29 -16.52
CA GLY A 928 -0.86 8.20 -17.94
C GLY A 928 -1.82 9.32 -18.37
N ASN A 929 -2.69 9.05 -19.34
CA ASN A 929 -3.64 10.01 -19.89
C ASN A 929 -4.99 9.92 -19.17
N ALA A 930 -5.14 10.60 -18.02
CA ALA A 930 -6.36 10.62 -17.24
C ALA A 930 -7.45 11.50 -17.88
N ILE A 931 -8.63 10.96 -18.18
CA ILE A 931 -9.71 11.69 -18.86
C ILE A 931 -11.04 11.55 -18.13
N ASN A 932 -11.77 12.66 -17.96
CA ASN A 932 -13.14 12.69 -17.44
C ASN A 932 -13.31 12.08 -16.03
N ASN A 933 -12.26 12.09 -15.20
CA ASN A 933 -12.33 11.53 -13.86
C ASN A 933 -12.84 12.57 -12.85
N THR A 934 -13.49 12.12 -11.78
CA THR A 934 -13.98 12.95 -10.69
C THR A 934 -13.42 12.44 -9.36
N ILE A 935 -12.74 13.31 -8.62
CA ILE A 935 -12.23 13.09 -7.27
C ILE A 935 -12.93 14.09 -6.36
N ASN A 936 -13.95 13.63 -5.63
CA ASN A 936 -14.81 14.53 -4.86
C ASN A 936 -15.05 14.13 -3.40
N ASN A 937 -15.14 15.11 -2.51
CA ASN A 937 -15.49 14.93 -1.10
C ASN A 937 -14.58 13.96 -0.32
N ASN A 938 -13.36 13.68 -0.77
CA ASN A 938 -12.48 12.73 -0.11
C ASN A 938 -11.68 13.39 1.01
N ASN A 939 -11.36 12.61 2.04
CA ASN A 939 -10.32 12.93 3.01
C ASN A 939 -9.03 12.23 2.59
N VAL A 940 -8.01 12.97 2.18
CA VAL A 940 -6.72 12.42 1.72
C VAL A 940 -5.63 12.89 2.67
N ASP A 941 -5.16 12.01 3.55
CA ASP A 941 -4.33 12.40 4.69
C ASP A 941 -3.02 11.63 4.82
N SER A 942 -1.97 12.31 5.30
CA SER A 942 -0.67 11.73 5.72
C SER A 942 0.15 11.05 4.59
N ASN A 943 0.08 11.56 3.36
CA ASN A 943 0.82 11.06 2.19
C ASN A 943 2.00 11.98 1.81
N ILE A 944 2.96 11.47 1.03
CA ILE A 944 3.94 12.36 0.36
C ILE A 944 3.22 13.18 -0.71
N PHE A 945 2.44 12.54 -1.57
CA PHE A 945 1.58 13.17 -2.57
C PHE A 945 0.12 12.83 -2.22
N GLY A 946 -0.69 13.84 -1.91
CA GLY A 946 -2.10 13.67 -1.63
C GLY A 946 -2.84 13.23 -2.90
N ILE A 947 -3.03 14.16 -3.83
CA ILE A 947 -3.64 13.90 -5.14
C ILE A 947 -2.64 14.26 -6.24
N LYS A 948 -2.39 13.33 -7.15
CA LYS A 948 -1.45 13.50 -8.25
C LYS A 948 -2.08 13.12 -9.59
N LEU A 949 -1.96 14.03 -10.57
CA LEU A 949 -2.37 13.83 -11.95
C LEU A 949 -1.23 14.28 -12.88
N ASN A 950 -0.57 13.34 -13.55
CA ASN A 950 0.61 13.65 -14.39
C ASN A 950 0.22 14.20 -15.77
N ASN A 951 -0.68 13.52 -16.49
CA ASN A 951 -1.20 13.98 -17.79
C ASN A 951 -2.71 13.74 -17.85
N GLY A 952 -3.39 14.39 -18.79
CA GLY A 952 -4.84 14.28 -18.94
C GLY A 952 -5.57 15.61 -19.07
N TYR A 953 -6.90 15.55 -19.21
CA TYR A 953 -7.77 16.73 -19.29
C TYR A 953 -9.22 16.38 -18.86
N ASN A 954 -10.00 17.42 -18.57
CA ASN A 954 -11.40 17.33 -18.14
C ASN A 954 -11.59 16.47 -16.87
N ASN A 955 -10.61 16.46 -15.98
CA ASN A 955 -10.74 15.84 -14.66
C ASN A 955 -11.20 16.89 -13.64
N TYR A 956 -12.01 16.47 -12.67
CA TYR A 956 -12.57 17.31 -11.62
C TYR A 956 -12.02 16.86 -10.27
N ILE A 957 -11.35 17.76 -9.56
CA ILE A 957 -10.92 17.60 -8.17
C ILE A 957 -11.74 18.60 -7.38
N GLU A 958 -12.68 18.13 -6.55
CA GLU A 958 -13.64 19.02 -5.91
C GLU A 958 -14.00 18.68 -4.45
N ASN A 959 -14.05 19.70 -3.59
CA ASN A 959 -14.52 19.58 -2.21
C ASN A 959 -13.74 18.56 -1.35
N ASN A 960 -12.47 18.27 -1.68
CA ASN A 960 -11.65 17.34 -0.92
C ASN A 960 -10.99 18.04 0.28
N ASN A 961 -10.80 17.30 1.38
CA ASN A 961 -9.97 17.70 2.51
C ASN A 961 -8.63 16.96 2.41
N ILE A 962 -7.56 17.69 2.12
CA ILE A 962 -6.23 17.15 1.84
C ILE A 962 -5.32 17.59 2.97
N ASP A 963 -5.01 16.72 3.92
CA ASP A 963 -4.39 17.08 5.21
C ASP A 963 -3.06 16.34 5.46
N SER A 964 -2.16 16.95 6.22
CA SER A 964 -0.84 16.39 6.61
C SER A 964 0.02 15.81 5.47
N ASN A 965 -0.20 16.22 4.21
CA ASN A 965 0.56 15.74 3.06
C ASN A 965 1.82 16.58 2.81
N ILE A 966 2.88 16.01 2.20
CA ILE A 966 4.07 16.81 1.80
C ILE A 966 3.74 17.71 0.60
N PHE A 967 3.11 17.12 -0.42
CA PHE A 967 2.47 17.77 -1.56
C PHE A 967 0.97 17.51 -1.46
N GLY A 968 0.16 18.58 -1.42
CA GLY A 968 -1.30 18.46 -1.39
C GLY A 968 -1.86 17.95 -2.71
N ILE A 969 -1.85 18.82 -3.73
CA ILE A 969 -2.24 18.50 -5.11
C ILE A 969 -1.06 18.78 -6.05
N ASP A 970 -0.66 17.79 -6.84
CA ASP A 970 0.40 17.88 -7.85
C ASP A 970 -0.17 17.61 -9.26
N LEU A 971 -0.15 18.64 -10.11
CA LEU A 971 -0.76 18.66 -11.43
C LEU A 971 0.26 18.95 -12.53
N GLY A 972 0.67 17.87 -13.20
CA GLY A 972 1.39 17.91 -14.47
C GLY A 972 0.49 18.22 -15.67
N SER A 973 -0.83 18.12 -15.51
CA SER A 973 -1.83 18.14 -16.58
C SER A 973 -2.55 19.50 -16.72
N GLY A 974 -3.15 19.75 -17.89
CA GLY A 974 -3.88 20.99 -18.22
C GLY A 974 -5.34 20.74 -18.59
N ASN A 975 -6.17 21.79 -18.54
CA ASN A 975 -7.62 21.76 -18.77
C ASN A 975 -8.41 20.87 -17.79
N ASN A 976 -8.03 20.88 -16.51
CA ASN A 976 -8.74 20.22 -15.42
C ASN A 976 -9.40 21.26 -14.51
N TYR A 977 -10.24 20.80 -13.58
CA TYR A 977 -11.02 21.65 -12.66
C TYR A 977 -10.62 21.32 -11.22
N ILE A 978 -10.27 22.35 -10.44
CA ILE A 978 -9.91 22.25 -9.03
C ILE A 978 -10.80 23.23 -8.26
N LEU A 979 -11.80 22.71 -7.54
CA LEU A 979 -12.91 23.50 -7.03
C LEU A 979 -13.19 23.22 -5.54
N ASN A 980 -13.21 24.26 -4.71
CA ASN A 980 -13.61 24.16 -3.29
C ASN A 980 -12.74 23.23 -2.42
N ASP A 981 -11.52 22.90 -2.84
CA ASP A 981 -10.64 22.03 -2.07
C ASP A 981 -9.99 22.77 -0.88
N LEU A 982 -9.90 22.05 0.25
CA LEU A 982 -9.21 22.49 1.45
C LEU A 982 -7.91 21.69 1.59
N ILE A 983 -6.79 22.39 1.46
CA ILE A 983 -5.45 21.81 1.50
C ILE A 983 -4.74 22.30 2.76
N LYS A 984 -4.31 21.37 3.61
CA LYS A 984 -3.51 21.64 4.81
C LYS A 984 -2.21 20.88 4.65
N VAL A 985 -1.14 21.60 4.34
CA VAL A 985 0.13 20.99 3.94
C VAL A 985 1.02 20.75 5.17
N GLY A 986 1.61 19.57 5.23
CA GLY A 986 2.58 19.20 6.25
C GLY A 986 4.00 19.72 6.00
N SER A 987 4.40 20.02 4.76
CA SER A 987 5.81 20.38 4.49
C SER A 987 6.13 21.23 3.24
N VAL A 988 5.72 20.89 2.01
CA VAL A 988 6.33 21.49 0.78
C VAL A 988 5.35 22.33 -0.05
N PHE A 989 4.43 21.75 -0.82
CA PHE A 989 3.49 22.50 -1.69
C PHE A 989 2.04 22.19 -1.34
N GLY A 990 1.19 23.21 -1.25
CA GLY A 990 -0.26 23.03 -1.18
C GLY A 990 -0.84 22.57 -2.51
N LEU A 991 -0.76 23.44 -3.52
CA LEU A 991 -1.12 23.14 -4.90
C LEU A 991 0.09 23.43 -5.79
N TYR A 992 0.48 22.48 -6.63
CA TYR A 992 1.55 22.65 -7.59
C TYR A 992 1.06 22.33 -9.01
N GLU A 993 1.02 23.34 -9.88
CA GLU A 993 0.63 23.19 -11.28
C GLU A 993 1.75 23.55 -12.24
N THR A 994 1.77 22.87 -13.39
CA THR A 994 2.72 23.18 -14.48
C THR A 994 2.03 23.55 -15.80
N ASN A 995 0.70 23.47 -15.87
CA ASN A 995 -0.12 23.75 -17.04
C ASN A 995 -1.44 24.45 -16.65
N ASN A 996 -2.09 25.12 -17.60
CA ASN A 996 -3.32 25.89 -17.34
C ASN A 996 -4.49 25.00 -16.92
N ASN A 997 -5.08 25.25 -15.75
CA ASN A 997 -6.31 24.61 -15.28
C ASN A 997 -7.34 25.65 -14.80
N TYR A 998 -8.55 25.18 -14.47
CA TYR A 998 -9.63 25.99 -13.91
C TYR A 998 -9.66 25.84 -12.40
N ILE A 999 -9.17 26.86 -11.69
CA ILE A 999 -9.08 26.82 -10.22
C ILE A 999 -10.07 27.82 -9.62
N ASN A 1000 -10.90 27.36 -8.69
CA ASN A 1000 -11.82 28.24 -7.98
C ASN A 1000 -12.03 27.82 -6.52
N ASN A 1001 -12.01 28.79 -5.60
CA ASN A 1001 -12.34 28.58 -4.20
C ASN A 1001 -11.41 27.57 -3.49
N VAL A 1002 -10.10 27.61 -3.78
CA VAL A 1002 -9.11 26.73 -3.17
C VAL A 1002 -8.46 27.42 -1.98
N THR A 1003 -8.38 26.70 -0.86
CA THR A 1003 -7.72 27.18 0.35
C THR A 1003 -6.53 26.30 0.72
N ALA A 1004 -5.34 26.90 0.87
CA ALA A 1004 -4.15 26.25 1.39
C ALA A 1004 -3.75 26.78 2.78
N TYR A 1005 -3.26 25.89 3.65
CA TYR A 1005 -2.70 26.21 4.96
C TYR A 1005 -1.32 25.56 5.12
N GLY A 1006 -0.28 26.36 5.39
CA GLY A 1006 1.07 25.89 5.70
C GLY A 1006 1.92 25.55 4.47
N GLY A 1007 3.06 24.91 4.71
CA GLY A 1007 4.03 24.53 3.67
C GLY A 1007 5.17 25.55 3.45
N ILE A 1008 6.30 25.09 2.93
CA ILE A 1008 7.40 25.95 2.47
C ILE A 1008 6.91 26.81 1.30
N PHE A 1009 6.27 26.18 0.32
CA PHE A 1009 5.63 26.81 -0.82
C PHE A 1009 4.10 26.69 -0.68
N GLY A 1010 3.36 27.79 -0.81
CA GLY A 1010 1.90 27.77 -0.66
C GLY A 1010 1.23 27.18 -1.90
N LEU A 1011 1.13 28.01 -2.95
CA LEU A 1011 0.43 27.66 -4.19
C LEU A 1011 1.30 28.03 -5.39
N ASN A 1012 1.48 27.11 -6.33
CA ASN A 1012 2.09 27.37 -7.63
C ASN A 1012 1.01 27.20 -8.70
N ILE A 1013 0.47 28.32 -9.17
CA ILE A 1013 -0.68 28.39 -10.07
C ILE A 1013 -0.21 28.71 -11.48
N TYR A 1014 -0.84 28.09 -12.48
CA TYR A 1014 -0.56 28.35 -13.88
C TYR A 1014 -1.84 28.84 -14.59
N GLY A 1015 -1.86 30.09 -15.06
CA GLY A 1015 -3.01 30.67 -15.77
C GLY A 1015 -4.07 31.35 -14.88
N ASN A 1016 -5.36 31.06 -15.12
CA ASN A 1016 -6.48 31.75 -14.48
C ASN A 1016 -6.94 31.04 -13.20
N ALA A 1017 -7.20 31.81 -12.14
CA ALA A 1017 -7.74 31.30 -10.88
C ALA A 1017 -8.78 32.26 -10.27
N SER A 1018 -9.58 31.81 -9.31
CA SER A 1018 -10.52 32.67 -8.59
C SER A 1018 -10.71 32.22 -7.14
N ASN A 1019 -10.94 33.16 -6.23
CA ASN A 1019 -11.16 32.92 -4.80
C ASN A 1019 -10.09 32.02 -4.18
N ILE A 1020 -8.84 32.46 -4.25
CA ILE A 1020 -7.69 31.71 -3.75
C ILE A 1020 -7.33 32.23 -2.37
N TYR A 1021 -7.12 31.31 -1.43
CA TYR A 1021 -6.75 31.64 -0.05
C TYR A 1021 -5.51 30.85 0.34
N ASP A 1022 -4.44 31.53 0.73
CA ASP A 1022 -3.20 30.90 1.21
C ASP A 1022 -2.86 31.44 2.60
N TYR A 1023 -2.73 30.55 3.57
CA TYR A 1023 -2.51 30.91 4.96
C TYR A 1023 -1.24 30.24 5.50
N ASN A 1024 -0.38 30.99 6.18
CA ASN A 1024 0.78 30.46 6.91
C ASN A 1024 1.85 29.73 6.06
N SER A 1025 1.88 29.96 4.74
CA SER A 1025 2.96 29.49 3.86
C SER A 1025 4.21 30.36 4.01
N GLN A 1026 5.41 29.77 3.87
CA GLN A 1026 6.67 30.51 4.04
C GLN A 1026 7.02 31.38 2.83
N LEU A 1027 6.88 30.82 1.62
CA LEU A 1027 7.20 31.48 0.34
C LEU A 1027 5.95 31.94 -0.42
N GLY A 1028 4.75 31.69 0.11
CA GLY A 1028 3.50 32.20 -0.45
C GLY A 1028 3.09 31.61 -1.79
N VAL A 1029 2.61 32.47 -2.69
CA VAL A 1029 1.93 32.08 -3.95
C VAL A 1029 2.78 32.47 -5.16
N ALA A 1030 3.13 31.49 -5.99
CA ALA A 1030 3.71 31.69 -7.31
C ALA A 1030 2.62 31.60 -8.39
N ILE A 1031 2.58 32.58 -9.30
CA ILE A 1031 1.64 32.64 -10.43
C ILE A 1031 2.45 32.68 -11.72
N ASN A 1032 2.22 31.72 -12.60
CA ASN A 1032 2.99 31.56 -13.83
C ASN A 1032 2.11 31.68 -15.09
N ASN A 1033 2.67 32.25 -16.16
CA ASN A 1033 2.05 32.44 -17.49
C ASN A 1033 0.81 33.37 -17.49
N ASN A 1034 0.24 33.65 -18.67
CA ASN A 1034 -0.89 34.58 -18.84
C ASN A 1034 -2.18 34.07 -18.21
N GLY A 1035 -2.82 34.90 -17.40
CA GLY A 1035 -4.03 34.58 -16.67
C GLY A 1035 -4.43 35.65 -15.65
N THR A 1036 -5.63 35.50 -15.11
CA THR A 1036 -6.28 36.41 -14.16
C THR A 1036 -6.56 35.67 -12.87
N ILE A 1037 -6.21 36.27 -11.72
CA ILE A 1037 -6.66 35.80 -10.40
C ILE A 1037 -7.75 36.73 -9.85
N ASN A 1038 -8.99 36.27 -9.80
CA ASN A 1038 -10.08 37.04 -9.19
C ASN A 1038 -10.19 36.69 -7.70
N ASN A 1039 -9.83 37.61 -6.81
CA ASN A 1039 -9.80 37.42 -5.35
C ASN A 1039 -8.68 36.47 -4.88
N LEU A 1040 -7.62 37.04 -4.31
CA LEU A 1040 -6.50 36.33 -3.67
C LEU A 1040 -6.35 36.84 -2.23
N THR A 1041 -6.29 35.93 -1.26
CA THR A 1041 -6.01 36.26 0.14
C THR A 1041 -4.75 35.53 0.57
N VAL A 1042 -3.78 36.25 1.12
CA VAL A 1042 -2.53 35.66 1.63
C VAL A 1042 -2.28 36.19 3.05
N SER A 1043 -2.10 35.32 4.05
CA SER A 1043 -1.86 35.81 5.43
C SER A 1043 -0.38 36.02 5.77
N THR A 1044 0.52 35.27 5.13
CA THR A 1044 1.99 35.31 5.28
C THR A 1044 2.65 34.80 3.99
N GLY A 1045 3.92 35.14 3.74
CA GLY A 1045 4.66 34.70 2.55
C GLY A 1045 4.68 35.76 1.42
N THR A 1046 5.43 35.46 0.36
CA THR A 1046 5.60 36.33 -0.82
C THR A 1046 4.60 35.98 -1.92
N ILE A 1047 4.28 36.93 -2.81
CA ILE A 1047 3.54 36.61 -4.05
C ILE A 1047 4.51 36.81 -5.20
N ASP A 1048 4.92 35.70 -5.81
CA ASP A 1048 5.79 35.67 -6.96
C ASP A 1048 4.96 35.59 -8.25
N ILE A 1049 5.25 36.48 -9.19
CA ILE A 1049 4.47 36.65 -10.42
C ILE A 1049 5.42 36.53 -11.62
N ASN A 1050 5.32 35.42 -12.36
CA ASN A 1050 6.15 35.09 -13.52
C ASN A 1050 5.30 34.99 -14.80
N TYR A 1051 5.17 36.08 -15.55
CA TYR A 1051 4.28 36.17 -16.71
C TYR A 1051 4.99 36.25 -18.05
N ILE A 1052 4.36 35.71 -19.11
CA ILE A 1052 4.77 35.91 -20.51
C ILE A 1052 3.56 36.53 -21.27
N GLY A 1053 3.22 37.78 -20.98
CA GLY A 1053 2.07 38.54 -21.54
C GLY A 1053 1.24 39.29 -20.47
N SER A 1054 -0.10 39.36 -20.57
CA SER A 1054 -0.97 40.11 -19.64
C SER A 1054 -1.34 39.32 -18.37
N GLY A 1055 -1.23 39.96 -17.20
CA GLY A 1055 -1.62 39.41 -15.90
C GLY A 1055 -2.44 40.37 -15.04
N PHE A 1056 -3.45 39.85 -14.33
CA PHE A 1056 -4.46 40.67 -13.68
C PHE A 1056 -4.93 40.04 -12.36
N ILE A 1057 -4.88 40.79 -11.25
CA ILE A 1057 -5.43 40.38 -9.94
C ILE A 1057 -6.54 41.35 -9.56
N ASN A 1058 -7.79 40.84 -9.43
CA ASN A 1058 -8.99 41.69 -9.33
C ASN A 1058 -9.37 42.08 -7.87
N ASN A 1059 -8.80 41.41 -6.86
CA ASN A 1059 -8.97 41.75 -5.44
C ASN A 1059 -7.89 41.06 -4.60
N ALA A 1060 -7.14 41.78 -3.76
CA ALA A 1060 -6.19 41.18 -2.82
C ALA A 1060 -6.35 41.79 -1.42
N ASN A 1061 -6.50 40.95 -0.39
CA ASN A 1061 -6.68 41.38 0.99
C ASN A 1061 -5.57 40.83 1.90
N SER A 1062 -5.05 41.71 2.77
CA SER A 1062 -3.97 41.54 3.75
C SER A 1062 -2.58 41.18 3.18
N PHE A 1063 -1.59 42.04 3.42
CA PHE A 1063 -0.17 41.76 3.19
C PHE A 1063 0.54 41.98 4.53
N ALA A 1064 1.08 40.92 5.13
CA ALA A 1064 1.93 41.05 6.32
C ALA A 1064 3.39 41.24 5.90
N SER A 1065 4.06 42.17 6.57
CA SER A 1065 5.34 42.79 6.22
C SER A 1065 6.57 41.88 6.31
N SER A 1066 7.16 41.49 5.16
CA SER A 1066 8.63 41.40 4.92
C SER A 1066 8.91 40.84 3.51
N ILE A 1067 9.64 41.57 2.67
CA ILE A 1067 9.97 41.20 1.27
C ILE A 1067 11.51 41.08 1.14
N ILE A 1068 12.01 39.92 0.71
CA ILE A 1068 13.37 39.76 0.14
C ILE A 1068 13.27 38.80 -1.06
N ASN A 1069 13.74 39.28 -2.22
CA ASN A 1069 13.98 38.60 -3.50
C ASN A 1069 12.75 38.16 -4.33
N ASN A 1070 12.33 39.04 -5.24
CA ASN A 1070 11.46 38.70 -6.36
C ASN A 1070 12.29 38.67 -7.66
N THR A 1071 12.08 37.67 -8.52
CA THR A 1071 12.53 37.68 -9.92
C THR A 1071 11.30 37.70 -10.81
N ILE A 1072 10.93 38.85 -11.36
CA ILE A 1072 9.88 38.96 -12.39
C ILE A 1072 10.60 39.01 -13.74
N GLN A 1073 10.44 37.99 -14.59
CA GLN A 1073 10.78 38.12 -16.02
C GLN A 1073 9.56 38.64 -16.77
N TYR A 1074 9.70 39.81 -17.41
CA TYR A 1074 8.65 40.49 -18.17
C TYR A 1074 8.90 40.31 -19.68
N ASN A 1075 7.85 40.07 -20.48
CA ASN A 1075 7.91 40.17 -21.93
C ASN A 1075 6.72 40.96 -22.51
N PHE A 1076 6.97 41.72 -23.56
CA PHE A 1076 6.28 42.94 -24.00
C PHE A 1076 4.79 42.79 -24.36
N ALA A 1077 3.95 43.71 -23.85
CA ALA A 1077 2.76 44.35 -24.48
C ALA A 1077 1.50 44.53 -23.60
N SER A 1078 1.48 44.15 -22.32
CA SER A 1078 0.27 44.32 -21.47
C SER A 1078 0.66 44.44 -20.00
N GLY A 1079 0.44 45.61 -19.39
CA GLY A 1079 0.81 45.88 -17.99
C GLY A 1079 0.16 44.95 -16.95
N ILE A 1080 0.66 44.99 -15.70
CA ILE A 1080 0.11 44.23 -14.56
C ILE A 1080 -0.96 45.08 -13.86
N LEU A 1081 -2.20 44.57 -13.74
CA LEU A 1081 -3.28 45.27 -13.00
C LEU A 1081 -3.59 44.60 -11.67
N LEU A 1082 -3.55 45.36 -10.58
CA LEU A 1082 -3.92 44.96 -9.22
C LEU A 1082 -5.12 45.78 -8.76
N ILE A 1083 -6.25 45.15 -8.47
CA ILE A 1083 -7.46 45.81 -7.95
C ILE A 1083 -7.64 45.34 -6.52
N GLY A 1084 -7.96 46.23 -5.56
CA GLY A 1084 -8.23 45.84 -4.17
C GLY A 1084 -7.86 46.89 -3.12
N SER A 1085 -8.11 46.57 -1.84
CA SER A 1085 -7.65 47.34 -0.68
C SER A 1085 -6.24 46.87 -0.27
N LEU A 1086 -5.23 47.56 -0.77
CA LEU A 1086 -3.82 47.24 -0.54
C LEU A 1086 -3.30 48.10 0.62
N ASN A 1087 -2.82 47.46 1.70
CA ASN A 1087 -2.29 48.12 2.91
C ASN A 1087 -0.83 47.72 3.19
N ALA A 1088 -0.03 47.49 2.15
CA ALA A 1088 1.41 47.22 2.26
C ALA A 1088 2.19 47.76 1.07
N ASN A 1089 3.51 47.89 1.22
CA ASN A 1089 4.40 48.27 0.12
C ASN A 1089 4.42 47.18 -0.95
N ILE A 1090 4.25 47.58 -2.21
CA ILE A 1090 4.31 46.69 -3.37
C ILE A 1090 5.55 47.09 -4.17
N THR A 1091 6.45 46.13 -4.36
CA THR A 1091 7.70 46.30 -5.11
C THR A 1091 7.74 45.31 -6.27
N PHE A 1092 7.68 45.82 -7.50
CA PHE A 1092 8.03 45.12 -8.73
C PHE A 1092 9.56 45.08 -8.86
N THR A 1093 10.15 43.93 -9.14
CA THR A 1093 11.61 43.77 -9.31
C THR A 1093 11.91 43.15 -10.67
N ASN A 1094 13.16 43.20 -11.15
CA ASN A 1094 13.60 42.59 -12.42
C ASN A 1094 12.82 42.99 -13.70
N ILE A 1095 12.17 44.14 -13.65
CA ILE A 1095 11.60 44.80 -14.83
C ILE A 1095 12.71 45.17 -15.85
N PRO A 1096 12.55 44.87 -17.16
CA PRO A 1096 13.44 45.33 -18.23
C PRO A 1096 13.71 46.84 -18.17
N THR A 1097 14.78 47.33 -18.79
CA THR A 1097 15.04 48.78 -18.86
C THR A 1097 13.94 49.49 -19.66
N GLY A 1098 13.16 50.32 -18.99
CA GLY A 1098 12.13 51.20 -19.56
C GLY A 1098 11.43 52.01 -18.48
N ASN A 1099 10.58 52.96 -18.86
CA ASN A 1099 9.84 53.79 -17.92
C ASN A 1099 8.59 53.03 -17.48
N TYR A 1100 8.45 52.78 -16.18
CA TYR A 1100 7.27 52.12 -15.64
C TYR A 1100 6.44 53.12 -14.85
N ILE A 1101 5.15 53.18 -15.16
CA ILE A 1101 4.22 54.07 -14.48
C ILE A 1101 3.24 53.20 -13.72
N ILE A 1102 3.19 53.37 -12.40
CA ILE A 1102 2.18 52.77 -11.54
C ILE A 1102 1.05 53.79 -11.39
N GLU A 1103 -0.11 53.51 -11.98
CA GLU A 1103 -1.26 54.41 -11.97
C GLU A 1103 -2.39 53.90 -11.06
N LYS A 1104 -3.05 54.80 -10.32
CA LYS A 1104 -4.33 54.53 -9.65
C LYS A 1104 -5.45 54.90 -10.62
N ILE A 1105 -6.15 53.91 -11.14
CA ILE A 1105 -7.25 54.09 -12.11
C ILE A 1105 -8.56 54.11 -11.34
N VAL A 1106 -8.99 55.27 -10.84
CA VAL A 1106 -10.35 55.42 -10.30
C VAL A 1106 -11.01 56.64 -10.94
N GLY A 1107 -12.08 56.43 -11.72
CA GLY A 1107 -12.98 57.50 -12.17
C GLY A 1107 -12.55 58.32 -13.40
N GLY A 1108 -11.81 57.73 -14.36
CA GLY A 1108 -11.66 58.30 -15.71
C GLY A 1108 -10.45 59.19 -15.97
N SER A 1109 -9.53 59.35 -15.01
CA SER A 1109 -8.16 59.84 -15.27
C SER A 1109 -7.20 59.17 -14.28
N GLY A 1110 -6.22 58.41 -14.80
CA GLY A 1110 -5.24 57.71 -13.97
C GLY A 1110 -4.36 58.70 -13.22
N ASN A 1111 -4.18 58.50 -11.91
CA ASN A 1111 -3.18 59.25 -11.15
C ASN A 1111 -1.89 58.45 -11.09
N ILE A 1112 -0.79 59.00 -11.60
CA ILE A 1112 0.55 58.42 -11.42
C ILE A 1112 0.84 58.39 -9.91
N ILE A 1113 0.90 57.20 -9.34
CA ILE A 1113 1.19 56.97 -7.91
C ILE A 1113 2.69 56.87 -7.69
N SER A 1114 3.38 56.22 -8.64
CA SER A 1114 4.81 56.02 -8.60
C SER A 1114 5.33 55.79 -10.01
N THR A 1115 6.42 56.44 -10.38
CA THR A 1115 7.23 56.07 -11.54
C THR A 1115 8.36 55.10 -11.16
N ASN A 1116 8.37 54.69 -9.88
CA ASN A 1116 9.28 53.70 -9.35
C ASN A 1116 8.56 52.35 -9.32
N ASN A 1117 9.35 51.29 -9.43
CA ASN A 1117 8.91 49.91 -9.29
C ASN A 1117 8.34 49.58 -7.89
N THR A 1118 8.49 50.46 -6.89
CA THR A 1118 7.88 50.33 -5.56
C THR A 1118 6.85 51.42 -5.29
N PHE A 1119 5.72 51.08 -4.68
CA PHE A 1119 4.70 52.03 -4.22
C PHE A 1119 3.97 51.54 -2.97
N SER A 1120 3.47 52.47 -2.15
CA SER A 1120 2.74 52.20 -0.92
C SER A 1120 1.27 52.62 -1.10
N PRO A 1121 0.40 51.75 -1.63
CA PRO A 1121 -1.01 52.07 -1.78
C PRO A 1121 -1.67 52.33 -0.41
N SER A 1122 -2.61 53.26 -0.38
CA SER A 1122 -3.53 53.46 0.74
C SER A 1122 -4.97 53.38 0.24
N GLY A 1123 -5.74 52.46 0.84
CA GLY A 1123 -7.16 52.23 0.54
C GLY A 1123 -7.44 51.49 -0.77
N PHE A 1124 -8.72 51.30 -1.05
CA PHE A 1124 -9.22 50.60 -2.24
C PHE A 1124 -8.85 51.34 -3.54
N GLY A 1125 -8.43 50.60 -4.58
CA GLY A 1125 -8.15 51.15 -5.91
C GLY A 1125 -7.78 50.11 -6.96
N ILE A 1126 -7.78 50.52 -8.23
CA ILE A 1126 -7.20 49.79 -9.36
C ILE A 1126 -5.79 50.36 -9.59
N TYR A 1127 -4.77 49.52 -9.59
CA TYR A 1127 -3.36 49.89 -9.66
C TYR A 1127 -2.74 49.21 -10.87
N ALA A 1128 -2.22 49.97 -11.83
CA ALA A 1128 -1.69 49.45 -13.08
C ALA A 1128 -0.20 49.73 -13.21
N LEU A 1129 0.61 48.72 -13.47
CA LEU A 1129 1.99 48.89 -13.90
C LEU A 1129 2.02 48.94 -15.43
N TYR A 1130 2.21 50.13 -15.99
CA TYR A 1130 2.39 50.35 -17.42
C TYR A 1130 3.87 50.46 -17.77
N TYR A 1131 4.28 49.84 -18.87
CA TYR A 1131 5.53 50.17 -19.56
C TYR A 1131 5.22 51.33 -20.51
N SER A 1132 5.86 52.49 -20.31
CA SER A 1132 5.69 53.67 -21.18
C SER A 1132 6.67 53.66 -22.34
#